data_AF-A0A2G6KKP5-F1
#
_entry.id   AF-A0A2G6KKP5-F1
#
_cell.length_a   1.000
_cell.length_b   1.000
_cell.length_c   1.000
_cell.angle_alpha   90.00
_cell.angle_beta   90.00
_cell.angle_gamma   90.00
#
_symmetry.space_group_name_H-M   'P 1'
#
loop_
_entity.id
_entity.type
_entity.pdbx_description
1 polymer ?
#
loop_
_entity_poly.entity_id
_entity_poly.type
_entity_poly.pdbx_seq_one_letter_code
_entity_poly.pdbx_strand_id
1 'polypeptide(L)'
;MTQAMLSRQTIRKILSGTHSNPFSVLGMHEVTTHGEKKIVVRAFLPGIEQAAVHDTTQKKRYPMARIHEKGFFEAVFTRRRKKFAYQLETIDDRGKSLCAADPYSFPCFLSDEDLALFQAGKHYHIYEKLGCHPMEMHGVPGALFAVWAPNAKGVSVVGDFNDWTKWRHAMRFREKWGVWELFIPGVDLNDRYQYEILTQHGDSLTKSDPYGAYFEQAPKNRSIVTNLNHFEWDDRKWMDKRVEQMPASSPLSIYEVHVGSWLKKPDGNDGFLSYRELAKELIPYVKEMGFTHLELLPVAEHPFYGSWGYQVTGYYAPNSRYGTPEDFKYFINECHRQGLGVIIDWVPAHFPKDAFSLGSFDGTYLYEHADPRMGEHKDWGTLIFNYGRNEVKNFLLANALFWFDLYHIDGIRVDAVASMLYLDYSRQEGEWLPNKYGGRENLEAIEFLKELNALIHERFPGTMSIAEESTSWLGVTYPTYLGGLDFTFKWNLGWMNDILHYLSHTPALRRFVHTMVPFTLHYAFHEHFMLELSHDEVVHGKGSLLAKMPGDDWQKFANLRLLYGFMFGHPGKKLLFMGAEFAQWKEWNHDRSLEWSLLQYEQHQGIQRYIRDLNHLYTSEPALYRDDTAAQCFEWIDHHDYDNSVFSFMRKTVGHDWQFVVFICNFTPVTHEEYRVGVPMDSDYRELMNSDAEEYGGQSIGTIERCSAEPIPWQQQAYSISLTIPPLSVLMLQPIPKGTLAQETPETLQKTTLISQDDKESVMPQEGKIFPPEQHVVEDPSEEAQQRITVPEQLHPLTPRVFPKEQPSNGMIDSAHHTLHLASDIIPKRQGIKILDAQHQKQEFGPNRGQPHMTKAAHQPIAPLTVSSMDIPASELQLTQGEERSIPSEKAGQRSPVIPLGARSAYPQGSKADISKNHEQVIHKKSSG
;
A
#
# COMPACT_ATOMS: atom_id res chain seq x y z
N MET A 1 -11.43 -10.87 -62.29
CA MET A 1 -10.60 -10.31 -61.20
C MET A 1 -11.00 -8.86 -61.00
N THR A 2 -11.66 -8.54 -59.88
CA THR A 2 -11.88 -7.15 -59.47
C THR A 2 -10.53 -6.54 -59.09
N GLN A 3 -10.14 -5.42 -59.71
CA GLN A 3 -9.00 -4.64 -59.22
C GLN A 3 -9.36 -4.11 -57.83
N ALA A 4 -8.61 -4.53 -56.81
CA ALA A 4 -8.76 -3.99 -55.46
C ALA A 4 -8.53 -2.47 -55.49
N MET A 5 -9.41 -1.71 -54.84
CA MET A 5 -9.28 -0.24 -54.78
C MET A 5 -8.17 0.23 -53.81
N LEU A 6 -7.41 -0.69 -53.22
CA LEU A 6 -6.33 -0.46 -52.26
C LEU A 6 -4.96 -0.73 -52.88
N SER A 7 -3.95 0.02 -52.42
CA SER A 7 -2.56 -0.28 -52.76
C SER A 7 -2.11 -1.61 -52.14
N ARG A 8 -1.22 -2.34 -52.82
CA ARG A 8 -0.59 -3.56 -52.28
C ARG A 8 0.18 -3.27 -50.98
N GLN A 9 0.70 -2.05 -50.80
CA GLN A 9 1.42 -1.65 -49.59
C GLN A 9 0.48 -1.47 -48.40
N THR A 10 -0.70 -0.89 -48.61
CA THR A 10 -1.74 -0.73 -47.57
C THR A 10 -2.22 -2.09 -47.07
N ILE A 11 -2.53 -3.00 -48.00
CA ILE A 11 -2.92 -4.39 -47.67
C ILE A 11 -1.80 -5.07 -46.86
N ARG A 12 -0.54 -4.99 -47.30
CA ARG A 12 0.61 -5.54 -46.57
C ARG A 12 0.71 -5.03 -45.14
N LYS A 13 0.56 -3.73 -44.90
CA LYS A 13 0.62 -3.15 -43.54
C LYS A 13 -0.45 -3.71 -42.60
N ILE A 14 -1.69 -3.88 -43.08
CA ILE A 14 -2.77 -4.52 -42.31
C ILE A 14 -2.40 -5.98 -42.00
N LEU A 15 -1.97 -6.73 -43.03
CA LEU A 15 -1.58 -8.14 -42.89
C LEU A 15 -0.38 -8.40 -41.97
N SER A 16 0.47 -7.39 -41.74
CA SER A 16 1.61 -7.46 -40.81
C SER A 16 1.36 -6.79 -39.46
N GLY A 17 0.17 -6.24 -39.21
CA GLY A 17 -0.13 -5.52 -37.96
C GLY A 17 0.66 -4.20 -37.80
N THR A 18 1.19 -3.62 -38.87
CA THR A 18 2.02 -2.38 -38.85
C THR A 18 1.27 -1.16 -39.37
N HIS A 19 -0.06 -1.22 -39.40
CA HIS A 19 -0.91 -0.13 -39.84
C HIS A 19 -1.41 0.67 -38.64
N SER A 20 -0.81 1.83 -38.36
CA SER A 20 -1.10 2.64 -37.18
C SER A 20 -2.58 3.02 -37.02
N ASN A 21 -3.33 3.21 -38.10
CA ASN A 21 -4.76 3.50 -38.04
C ASN A 21 -5.58 2.55 -38.94
N PRO A 22 -5.93 1.33 -38.48
CA PRO A 22 -6.67 0.36 -39.29
C PRO A 22 -8.02 0.88 -39.78
N PHE A 23 -8.65 1.80 -39.05
CA PHE A 23 -9.94 2.41 -39.39
C PHE A 23 -9.90 3.28 -40.65
N SER A 24 -8.73 3.71 -41.15
CA SER A 24 -8.64 4.39 -42.46
C SER A 24 -8.73 3.42 -43.65
N VAL A 25 -8.76 2.11 -43.38
CA VAL A 25 -8.77 1.03 -44.39
C VAL A 25 -9.97 0.10 -44.19
N LEU A 26 -10.17 -0.38 -42.97
CA LEU A 26 -11.23 -1.28 -42.52
C LEU A 26 -12.50 -0.51 -42.16
N GLY A 27 -13.64 -1.19 -42.09
CA GLY A 27 -14.94 -0.58 -41.87
C GLY A 27 -15.55 0.04 -43.14
N MET A 28 -16.48 0.98 -42.97
CA MET A 28 -17.25 1.60 -44.06
C MET A 28 -16.69 2.96 -44.50
N HIS A 29 -16.29 3.03 -45.78
CA HIS A 29 -15.64 4.17 -46.42
C HIS A 29 -16.41 4.71 -47.62
N GLU A 30 -16.34 6.04 -47.83
CA GLU A 30 -16.70 6.65 -49.11
C GLU A 30 -15.42 6.77 -49.95
N VAL A 31 -15.43 6.20 -51.15
CA VAL A 31 -14.28 6.16 -52.06
C VAL A 31 -14.71 6.68 -53.43
N THR A 32 -13.97 7.65 -53.98
CA THR A 32 -14.23 8.16 -55.33
C THR A 32 -13.35 7.43 -56.33
N THR A 33 -13.95 6.79 -57.34
CA THR A 33 -13.22 6.16 -58.46
C THR A 33 -13.84 6.58 -59.79
N HIS A 34 -13.00 7.05 -60.72
CA HIS A 34 -13.42 7.61 -62.01
C HIS A 34 -14.52 8.69 -61.90
N GLY A 35 -14.43 9.54 -60.87
CA GLY A 35 -15.40 10.62 -60.59
C GLY A 35 -16.65 10.17 -59.82
N GLU A 36 -16.87 8.88 -59.60
CA GLU A 36 -18.06 8.38 -58.88
C GLU A 36 -17.77 8.05 -57.41
N LYS A 37 -18.56 8.64 -56.48
CA LYS A 37 -18.57 8.33 -55.05
C LYS A 37 -19.23 6.98 -54.75
N LYS A 38 -18.47 5.97 -54.32
CA LYS A 38 -18.96 4.63 -53.98
C LYS A 38 -18.79 4.39 -52.49
N ILE A 39 -19.72 3.66 -51.87
CA ILE A 39 -19.51 3.14 -50.52
C ILE A 39 -18.80 1.79 -50.64
N VAL A 40 -17.77 1.57 -49.83
CA VAL A 40 -17.11 0.27 -49.67
C VAL A 40 -17.11 -0.13 -48.20
N VAL A 41 -17.21 -1.43 -47.94
CA VAL A 41 -17.00 -2.02 -46.62
C VAL A 41 -15.84 -3.01 -46.73
N ARG A 42 -14.87 -2.92 -45.83
CA ARG A 42 -13.69 -3.77 -45.83
C ARG A 42 -13.47 -4.41 -44.47
N ALA A 43 -13.18 -5.70 -44.46
CA ALA A 43 -12.91 -6.46 -43.25
C ALA A 43 -11.67 -7.34 -43.44
N PHE A 44 -10.81 -7.38 -42.44
CA PHE A 44 -9.70 -8.33 -42.37
C PHE A 44 -10.09 -9.44 -41.37
N LEU A 45 -10.36 -10.62 -41.91
CA LEU A 45 -11.00 -11.74 -41.24
C LEU A 45 -10.18 -13.02 -41.50
N PRO A 46 -8.97 -13.14 -40.91
CA PRO A 46 -8.14 -14.32 -41.07
C PRO A 46 -8.82 -15.57 -40.47
N GLY A 47 -8.78 -16.68 -41.21
CA GLY A 47 -9.47 -17.92 -40.90
C GLY A 47 -10.92 -18.02 -41.42
N ILE A 48 -11.55 -16.90 -41.81
CA ILE A 48 -12.92 -16.89 -42.34
C ILE A 48 -12.91 -17.26 -43.83
N GLU A 49 -13.75 -18.23 -44.22
CA GLU A 49 -13.90 -18.66 -45.61
C GLU A 49 -14.72 -17.63 -46.41
N GLN A 50 -15.90 -17.29 -45.91
CA GLN A 50 -16.86 -16.41 -46.58
C GLN A 50 -17.29 -15.26 -45.66
N ALA A 51 -17.47 -14.07 -46.24
CA ALA A 51 -17.96 -12.89 -45.53
C ALA A 51 -19.04 -12.18 -46.35
N ALA A 52 -20.01 -11.59 -45.67
CA ALA A 52 -21.06 -10.76 -46.24
C ALA A 52 -21.35 -9.55 -45.34
N VAL A 53 -21.76 -8.44 -45.96
CA VAL A 53 -22.34 -7.29 -45.26
C VAL A 53 -23.84 -7.53 -45.12
N HIS A 54 -24.32 -7.62 -43.90
CA HIS A 54 -25.75 -7.66 -43.59
C HIS A 54 -26.24 -6.23 -43.27
N ASP A 55 -27.00 -5.63 -44.18
CA ASP A 55 -27.65 -4.34 -43.97
C ASP A 55 -28.83 -4.52 -43.00
N THR A 56 -28.70 -4.03 -41.77
CA THR A 56 -29.72 -4.16 -40.72
C THR A 56 -30.95 -3.28 -40.99
N THR A 57 -30.80 -2.20 -41.79
CA THR A 57 -31.91 -1.31 -42.16
C THR A 57 -32.79 -1.89 -43.27
N GLN A 58 -32.20 -2.63 -44.21
CA GLN A 58 -32.93 -3.26 -45.34
C GLN A 58 -33.10 -4.78 -45.18
N LYS A 59 -32.60 -5.36 -44.08
CA LYS A 59 -32.52 -6.81 -43.82
C LYS A 59 -31.97 -7.58 -45.02
N LYS A 60 -30.87 -7.08 -45.60
CA LYS A 60 -30.34 -7.55 -46.88
C LYS A 60 -28.86 -7.91 -46.81
N ARG A 61 -28.55 -9.12 -47.27
CA ARG A 61 -27.21 -9.69 -47.37
C ARG A 61 -26.51 -9.29 -48.67
N TYR A 62 -25.24 -8.89 -48.57
CA TYR A 62 -24.37 -8.54 -49.69
C TYR A 62 -23.01 -9.25 -49.56
N PRO A 63 -22.71 -10.27 -50.39
CA PRO A 63 -21.43 -10.98 -50.33
C PRO A 63 -20.22 -10.05 -50.50
N MET A 64 -19.17 -10.27 -49.72
CA MET A 64 -17.87 -9.60 -49.87
C MET A 64 -16.95 -10.45 -50.76
N ALA A 65 -16.21 -9.80 -51.66
CA ALA A 65 -15.18 -10.46 -52.44
C ALA A 65 -13.91 -10.62 -51.59
N ARG A 66 -13.33 -11.82 -51.52
CA ARG A 66 -11.99 -12.02 -50.95
C ARG A 66 -10.95 -11.44 -51.92
N ILE A 67 -10.29 -10.34 -51.53
CA ILE A 67 -9.27 -9.65 -52.33
C ILE A 67 -7.83 -10.01 -51.95
N HIS A 68 -7.63 -10.75 -50.86
CA HIS A 68 -6.33 -11.34 -50.49
C HIS A 68 -6.53 -12.72 -49.84
N GLU A 69 -5.65 -13.68 -50.15
CA GLU A 69 -5.73 -15.08 -49.69
C GLU A 69 -5.82 -15.22 -48.17
N LYS A 70 -5.08 -14.37 -47.43
CA LYS A 70 -5.07 -14.31 -45.96
C LYS A 70 -6.37 -13.81 -45.29
N GLY A 71 -7.50 -13.75 -46.02
CA GLY A 71 -8.79 -13.35 -45.46
C GLY A 71 -9.05 -11.84 -45.46
N PHE A 72 -8.60 -11.11 -46.48
CA PHE A 72 -9.01 -9.71 -46.66
C PHE A 72 -10.21 -9.64 -47.60
N PHE A 73 -11.31 -9.03 -47.16
CA PHE A 73 -12.59 -8.98 -47.87
C PHE A 73 -13.03 -7.53 -48.16
N GLU A 74 -13.67 -7.31 -49.32
CA GLU A 74 -14.21 -6.01 -49.75
C GLU A 74 -15.60 -6.19 -50.40
N ALA A 75 -16.59 -5.39 -49.98
CA ALA A 75 -17.87 -5.22 -50.67
C ALA A 75 -18.00 -3.79 -51.21
N VAL A 76 -18.38 -3.66 -52.49
CA VAL A 76 -18.47 -2.37 -53.20
C VAL A 76 -19.92 -2.07 -53.59
N PHE A 77 -20.46 -0.96 -53.05
CA PHE A 77 -21.82 -0.51 -53.26
C PHE A 77 -21.85 0.65 -54.27
N THR A 78 -21.98 0.33 -55.56
CA THR A 78 -21.94 1.31 -56.66
C THR A 78 -23.14 2.27 -56.70
N ARG A 79 -24.31 1.81 -56.25
CA ARG A 79 -25.57 2.59 -56.25
C ARG A 79 -25.85 3.32 -54.93
N ARG A 80 -25.10 3.03 -53.85
CA ARG A 80 -25.32 3.63 -52.52
C ARG A 80 -24.36 4.79 -52.32
N ARG A 81 -24.87 5.92 -51.83
CA ARG A 81 -24.11 7.18 -51.65
C ARG A 81 -24.10 7.68 -50.19
N LYS A 82 -24.75 6.99 -49.26
CA LYS A 82 -24.78 7.30 -47.82
C LYS A 82 -24.34 6.08 -47.02
N LYS A 83 -23.69 6.32 -45.87
CA LYS A 83 -23.42 5.28 -44.86
C LYS A 83 -24.73 4.71 -44.31
N PHE A 84 -24.66 3.51 -43.73
CA PHE A 84 -25.82 2.77 -43.21
C PHE A 84 -25.38 1.82 -42.09
N ALA A 85 -26.30 1.43 -41.21
CA ALA A 85 -26.04 0.43 -40.18
C ALA A 85 -25.91 -0.96 -40.82
N TYR A 86 -24.91 -1.72 -40.39
CA TYR A 86 -24.63 -3.05 -40.90
C TYR A 86 -23.99 -3.94 -39.84
N GLN A 87 -24.02 -5.24 -40.11
CA GLN A 87 -23.25 -6.26 -39.41
C GLN A 87 -22.40 -7.01 -40.44
N LEU A 88 -21.31 -7.62 -39.98
CA LEU A 88 -20.54 -8.59 -40.75
C LEU A 88 -21.08 -9.99 -40.44
N GLU A 89 -21.54 -10.66 -41.48
CA GLU A 89 -21.88 -12.08 -41.45
C GLU A 89 -20.67 -12.86 -41.97
N THR A 90 -20.11 -13.74 -41.15
CA THR A 90 -18.94 -14.57 -41.47
C THR A 90 -19.30 -16.05 -41.43
N ILE A 91 -18.53 -16.85 -42.18
CA ILE A 91 -18.57 -18.32 -42.15
C ILE A 91 -17.12 -18.81 -42.11
N ASP A 92 -16.76 -19.54 -41.06
CA ASP A 92 -15.41 -20.12 -40.90
C ASP A 92 -15.18 -21.39 -41.74
N ASP A 93 -13.97 -21.95 -41.67
CA ASP A 93 -13.57 -23.18 -42.37
C ASP A 93 -14.28 -24.46 -41.87
N ARG A 94 -15.09 -24.35 -40.81
CA ARG A 94 -15.93 -25.42 -40.25
C ARG A 94 -17.41 -25.22 -40.55
N GLY A 95 -17.77 -24.16 -41.28
CA GLY A 95 -19.15 -23.80 -41.61
C GLY A 95 -19.91 -23.11 -40.47
N LYS A 96 -19.25 -22.73 -39.36
CA LYS A 96 -19.90 -21.96 -38.29
C LYS A 96 -20.15 -20.55 -38.80
N SER A 97 -21.41 -20.11 -38.76
CA SER A 97 -21.78 -18.74 -39.09
C SER A 97 -21.87 -17.85 -37.85
N LEU A 98 -21.40 -16.61 -37.98
CA LEU A 98 -21.52 -15.56 -36.97
C LEU A 98 -22.00 -14.27 -37.65
N CYS A 99 -22.91 -13.53 -37.03
CA CYS A 99 -23.32 -12.20 -37.48
C CYS A 99 -23.09 -11.21 -36.33
N ALA A 100 -22.14 -10.29 -36.49
CA ALA A 100 -21.69 -9.37 -35.45
C ALA A 100 -21.50 -7.95 -35.98
N ALA A 101 -21.49 -6.94 -35.10
CA ALA A 101 -21.12 -5.59 -35.51
C ALA A 101 -19.63 -5.52 -35.91
N ASP A 102 -19.29 -4.58 -36.79
CA ASP A 102 -17.91 -4.39 -37.26
C ASP A 102 -17.14 -3.52 -36.26
N PRO A 103 -16.05 -4.01 -35.61
CA PRO A 103 -15.24 -3.21 -34.67
C PRO A 103 -14.73 -1.90 -35.31
N TYR A 104 -14.50 -1.90 -36.62
CA TYR A 104 -13.98 -0.75 -37.36
C TYR A 104 -15.07 0.21 -37.87
N SER A 105 -16.33 0.02 -37.45
CA SER A 105 -17.45 0.94 -37.72
C SER A 105 -17.66 2.01 -36.64
N PHE A 106 -17.05 1.85 -35.47
CA PHE A 106 -17.22 2.73 -34.31
C PHE A 106 -16.27 3.96 -34.32
N PRO A 107 -16.67 5.10 -33.72
CA PRO A 107 -15.87 6.33 -33.70
C PRO A 107 -14.64 6.27 -32.77
N CYS A 108 -13.98 7.41 -32.56
CA CYS A 108 -13.13 7.62 -31.39
C CYS A 108 -13.99 7.76 -30.14
N PHE A 109 -13.56 7.13 -29.04
CA PHE A 109 -14.20 7.34 -27.74
C PHE A 109 -13.43 8.38 -26.93
N LEU A 110 -12.10 8.22 -26.84
CA LEU A 110 -11.26 9.11 -26.06
C LEU A 110 -11.30 10.52 -26.65
N SER A 111 -11.69 11.52 -25.85
CA SER A 111 -11.69 12.90 -26.31
C SER A 111 -10.25 13.42 -26.42
N ASP A 112 -10.07 14.48 -27.22
CA ASP A 112 -8.79 15.18 -27.28
C ASP A 112 -8.51 16.00 -26.01
N GLU A 113 -9.50 16.18 -25.12
CA GLU A 113 -9.34 16.85 -23.82
C GLU A 113 -8.81 15.89 -22.74
N ASP A 114 -9.39 14.69 -22.63
CA ASP A 114 -8.88 13.62 -21.75
C ASP A 114 -7.39 13.36 -22.08
N LEU A 115 -7.07 13.19 -23.36
CA LEU A 115 -5.72 12.90 -23.81
C LEU A 115 -4.75 14.08 -23.65
N ALA A 116 -5.24 15.33 -23.66
CA ALA A 116 -4.45 16.51 -23.31
C ALA A 116 -4.11 16.55 -21.82
N LEU A 117 -5.09 16.25 -20.95
CA LEU A 117 -4.88 16.19 -19.49
C LEU A 117 -3.92 15.07 -19.11
N PHE A 118 -4.00 13.91 -19.79
CA PHE A 118 -3.08 12.79 -19.61
C PHE A 118 -1.63 13.16 -19.97
N GLN A 119 -1.40 13.76 -21.14
CA GLN A 119 -0.06 14.26 -21.51
C GLN A 119 0.44 15.42 -20.62
N ALA A 120 -0.47 16.20 -20.02
CA ALA A 120 -0.12 17.22 -19.04
C ALA A 120 0.21 16.65 -17.64
N GLY A 121 -0.04 15.35 -17.41
CA GLY A 121 0.16 14.69 -16.13
C GLY A 121 -0.93 14.97 -15.09
N LYS A 122 -2.13 15.36 -15.51
CA LYS A 122 -3.19 15.94 -14.67
C LYS A 122 -4.59 15.32 -14.84
N HIS A 123 -4.70 14.19 -15.53
CA HIS A 123 -5.98 13.47 -15.64
C HIS A 123 -6.16 12.52 -14.44
N TYR A 124 -6.66 13.03 -13.32
CA TYR A 124 -6.75 12.25 -12.07
C TYR A 124 -7.72 11.05 -12.12
N HIS A 125 -8.71 11.07 -13.02
CA HIS A 125 -9.61 9.94 -13.29
C HIS A 125 -9.27 9.18 -14.60
N ILE A 126 -7.99 9.11 -14.99
CA ILE A 126 -7.58 8.51 -16.29
C ILE A 126 -7.95 7.02 -16.39
N TYR A 127 -8.09 6.35 -15.25
CA TYR A 127 -8.53 4.95 -15.14
C TYR A 127 -9.97 4.72 -15.63
N GLU A 128 -10.79 5.76 -15.80
CA GLU A 128 -12.10 5.66 -16.47
C GLU A 128 -12.00 5.60 -18.01
N LYS A 129 -10.80 5.82 -18.55
CA LYS A 129 -10.56 6.06 -19.98
C LYS A 129 -9.56 5.07 -20.56
N LEU A 130 -8.42 4.88 -19.87
CA LEU A 130 -7.45 3.82 -20.17
C LEU A 130 -7.85 2.52 -19.46
N GLY A 131 -7.35 1.39 -19.98
CA GLY A 131 -7.73 0.06 -19.52
C GLY A 131 -8.81 -0.57 -20.39
N CYS A 132 -9.64 -1.41 -19.75
CA CYS A 132 -10.81 -2.04 -20.38
C CYS A 132 -12.11 -1.59 -19.69
N HIS A 133 -13.04 -1.07 -20.49
CA HIS A 133 -14.32 -0.52 -20.02
C HIS A 133 -15.49 -1.23 -20.72
N PRO A 134 -16.21 -2.13 -20.02
CA PRO A 134 -17.45 -2.72 -20.52
C PRO A 134 -18.49 -1.60 -20.73
N MET A 135 -19.02 -1.47 -21.95
CA MET A 135 -19.93 -0.38 -22.29
C MET A 135 -20.82 -0.71 -23.50
N GLU A 136 -21.90 0.04 -23.66
CA GLU A 136 -22.70 0.03 -24.88
C GLU A 136 -22.33 1.22 -25.79
N MET A 137 -22.11 0.97 -27.08
CA MET A 137 -21.89 2.01 -28.08
C MET A 137 -22.89 1.87 -29.22
N HIS A 138 -23.70 2.91 -29.46
CA HIS A 138 -24.74 2.95 -30.51
C HIS A 138 -25.73 1.76 -30.48
N GLY A 139 -26.15 1.28 -29.29
CA GLY A 139 -27.05 0.13 -29.18
C GLY A 139 -26.35 -1.23 -29.29
N VAL A 140 -25.01 -1.28 -29.21
CA VAL A 140 -24.21 -2.50 -29.31
C VAL A 140 -23.36 -2.66 -28.05
N PRO A 141 -23.55 -3.72 -27.24
CA PRO A 141 -22.72 -4.00 -26.08
C PRO A 141 -21.33 -4.53 -26.50
N GLY A 142 -20.34 -4.29 -25.65
CA GLY A 142 -18.98 -4.78 -25.81
C GLY A 142 -18.04 -4.13 -24.80
N ALA A 143 -16.77 -4.00 -25.16
CA ALA A 143 -15.78 -3.32 -24.32
C ALA A 143 -14.92 -2.36 -25.14
N LEU A 144 -14.63 -1.20 -24.56
CA LEU A 144 -13.57 -0.31 -25.01
C LEU A 144 -12.24 -0.74 -24.40
N PHE A 145 -11.20 -0.81 -25.22
CA PHE A 145 -9.82 -1.02 -24.80
C PHE A 145 -8.98 0.19 -25.16
N ALA A 146 -8.16 0.68 -24.22
CA ALA A 146 -7.26 1.79 -24.47
C ALA A 146 -5.95 1.68 -23.68
N VAL A 147 -4.82 1.82 -24.37
CA VAL A 147 -3.49 1.63 -23.78
C VAL A 147 -2.46 2.63 -24.31
N TRP A 148 -1.61 3.13 -23.42
CA TRP A 148 -0.50 4.01 -23.76
C TRP A 148 0.72 3.17 -24.19
N ALA A 149 1.12 3.31 -25.45
CA ALA A 149 2.26 2.60 -26.05
C ALA A 149 2.80 3.43 -27.23
N PRO A 150 3.37 4.63 -26.95
CA PRO A 150 3.66 5.64 -27.97
C PRO A 150 4.69 5.18 -29.02
N ASN A 151 5.59 4.26 -28.66
CA ASN A 151 6.61 3.76 -29.57
C ASN A 151 6.22 2.45 -30.27
N ALA A 152 5.04 1.88 -30.03
CA ALA A 152 4.63 0.66 -30.73
C ALA A 152 4.48 0.89 -32.25
N LYS A 153 4.82 -0.11 -33.08
CA LYS A 153 4.45 -0.14 -34.51
C LYS A 153 3.01 -0.58 -34.75
N GLY A 154 2.44 -1.27 -33.77
CA GLY A 154 1.10 -1.86 -33.82
C GLY A 154 0.75 -2.42 -32.45
N VAL A 155 -0.50 -2.23 -32.03
CA VAL A 155 -1.06 -2.89 -30.84
C VAL A 155 -2.34 -3.59 -31.26
N SER A 156 -2.59 -4.78 -30.71
CA SER A 156 -3.82 -5.54 -30.93
C SER A 156 -4.32 -6.13 -29.62
N VAL A 157 -5.64 -6.20 -29.44
CA VAL A 157 -6.23 -6.88 -28.28
C VAL A 157 -6.36 -8.36 -28.59
N VAL A 158 -5.82 -9.21 -27.73
CA VAL A 158 -6.00 -10.68 -27.80
C VAL A 158 -6.78 -11.16 -26.58
N GLY A 159 -7.66 -12.13 -26.78
CA GLY A 159 -8.50 -12.64 -25.70
C GLY A 159 -9.41 -13.78 -26.12
N ASP A 160 -10.23 -14.24 -25.18
CA ASP A 160 -11.14 -15.38 -25.39
C ASP A 160 -12.12 -15.14 -26.56
N PHE A 161 -12.73 -13.95 -26.62
CA PHE A 161 -13.59 -13.48 -27.72
C PHE A 161 -12.94 -13.47 -29.12
N ASN A 162 -11.64 -13.75 -29.25
CA ASN A 162 -10.96 -13.73 -30.55
C ASN A 162 -9.99 -14.90 -30.82
N ASP A 163 -10.09 -16.00 -30.08
CA ASP A 163 -9.17 -17.15 -30.17
C ASP A 163 -7.70 -16.75 -29.91
N TRP A 164 -7.47 -15.74 -29.05
CA TRP A 164 -6.15 -15.22 -28.70
C TRP A 164 -5.28 -14.80 -29.91
N THR A 165 -5.91 -14.21 -30.95
CA THR A 165 -5.24 -13.90 -32.21
C THR A 165 -5.12 -12.40 -32.51
N LYS A 166 -3.88 -11.90 -32.57
CA LYS A 166 -3.58 -10.47 -32.81
C LYS A 166 -4.05 -9.92 -34.15
N TRP A 167 -4.45 -10.79 -35.08
CA TRP A 167 -4.80 -10.39 -36.44
C TRP A 167 -6.23 -9.86 -36.61
N ARG A 168 -7.13 -10.10 -35.64
CA ARG A 168 -8.55 -9.69 -35.76
C ARG A 168 -8.81 -8.28 -35.20
N HIS A 169 -8.21 -7.93 -34.07
CA HIS A 169 -8.52 -6.71 -33.32
C HIS A 169 -7.31 -5.78 -33.17
N ALA A 170 -6.80 -5.28 -34.30
CA ALA A 170 -5.73 -4.29 -34.34
C ALA A 170 -6.28 -2.89 -33.96
N MET A 171 -5.62 -2.22 -33.01
CA MET A 171 -6.09 -0.97 -32.43
C MET A 171 -5.75 0.26 -33.30
N ARG A 172 -6.42 1.39 -33.06
CA ARG A 172 -6.12 2.68 -33.69
C ARG A 172 -5.18 3.49 -32.83
N PHE A 173 -4.04 3.87 -33.39
CA PHE A 173 -3.11 4.82 -32.78
C PHE A 173 -3.64 6.26 -32.91
N ARG A 174 -3.71 6.95 -31.78
CA ARG A 174 -3.93 8.39 -31.66
C ARG A 174 -2.57 9.07 -31.62
N GLU A 175 -1.96 9.25 -32.79
CA GLU A 175 -0.55 9.63 -32.98
C GLU A 175 -0.08 10.84 -32.16
N LYS A 176 -0.89 11.90 -32.06
CA LYS A 176 -0.61 13.08 -31.22
C LYS A 176 -0.41 12.74 -29.74
N TRP A 177 -1.11 11.71 -29.27
CA TRP A 177 -1.33 11.40 -27.86
C TRP A 177 -0.57 10.17 -27.36
N GLY A 178 -0.06 9.32 -28.26
CA GLY A 178 0.67 8.10 -27.89
C GLY A 178 -0.20 6.92 -27.42
N VAL A 179 -1.52 7.05 -27.53
CA VAL A 179 -2.50 6.07 -27.03
C VAL A 179 -3.10 5.27 -28.18
N TRP A 180 -3.33 3.98 -27.96
CA TRP A 180 -4.06 3.08 -28.85
C TRP A 180 -5.46 2.84 -28.29
N GLU A 181 -6.50 2.91 -29.12
CA GLU A 181 -7.89 2.62 -28.72
C GLU A 181 -8.59 1.65 -29.70
N LEU A 182 -9.52 0.84 -29.19
CA LEU A 182 -10.45 0.02 -29.98
C LEU A 182 -11.70 -0.33 -29.14
N PHE A 183 -12.90 -0.12 -29.68
CA PHE A 183 -14.12 -0.74 -29.16
C PHE A 183 -14.36 -2.08 -29.87
N ILE A 184 -14.61 -3.13 -29.09
CA ILE A 184 -14.85 -4.48 -29.59
C ILE A 184 -16.28 -4.90 -29.17
N PRO A 185 -17.21 -5.07 -30.12
CA PRO A 185 -18.58 -5.48 -29.84
C PRO A 185 -18.64 -6.97 -29.46
N GLY A 186 -19.54 -7.32 -28.53
CA GLY A 186 -19.74 -8.71 -28.10
C GLY A 186 -18.60 -9.30 -27.26
N VAL A 187 -17.82 -8.45 -26.58
CA VAL A 187 -16.97 -8.85 -25.45
C VAL A 187 -17.83 -8.87 -24.19
N ASP A 188 -17.74 -9.96 -23.44
CA ASP A 188 -18.56 -10.17 -22.23
C ASP A 188 -17.75 -9.92 -20.94
N LEU A 189 -18.45 -9.72 -19.82
CA LEU A 189 -17.80 -9.70 -18.50
C LEU A 189 -17.15 -11.05 -18.21
N ASN A 190 -15.98 -11.02 -17.55
CA ASN A 190 -15.10 -12.15 -17.29
C ASN A 190 -14.31 -12.69 -18.50
N ASP A 191 -14.46 -12.12 -19.71
CA ASP A 191 -13.53 -12.41 -20.81
C ASP A 191 -12.09 -12.07 -20.38
N ARG A 192 -11.15 -12.96 -20.71
CA ARG A 192 -9.72 -12.71 -20.46
C ARG A 192 -9.09 -12.06 -21.68
N TYR A 193 -8.21 -11.09 -21.44
CA TYR A 193 -7.52 -10.36 -22.50
C TYR A 193 -6.09 -9.95 -22.12
N GLN A 194 -5.29 -9.65 -23.14
CA GLN A 194 -3.96 -9.05 -23.10
C GLN A 194 -3.75 -8.18 -24.35
N TYR A 195 -2.72 -7.34 -24.34
CA TYR A 195 -2.26 -6.59 -25.50
C TYR A 195 -1.09 -7.31 -26.19
N GLU A 196 -1.19 -7.49 -27.51
CA GLU A 196 -0.07 -7.88 -28.37
C GLU A 196 0.55 -6.62 -28.98
N ILE A 197 1.76 -6.28 -28.55
CA ILE A 197 2.48 -5.07 -28.93
C ILE A 197 3.64 -5.42 -29.87
N LEU A 198 3.64 -4.85 -31.06
CA LEU A 198 4.73 -4.96 -32.04
C LEU A 198 5.73 -3.81 -31.85
N THR A 199 6.96 -4.12 -31.44
CA THR A 199 7.99 -3.11 -31.11
C THR A 199 8.56 -2.39 -32.35
N GLN A 200 9.32 -1.31 -32.15
CA GLN A 200 10.12 -0.71 -33.24
C GLN A 200 11.20 -1.65 -33.80
N HIS A 201 11.62 -2.67 -33.05
CA HIS A 201 12.60 -3.64 -33.50
C HIS A 201 11.95 -4.82 -34.26
N GLY A 202 10.64 -5.04 -34.08
CA GLY A 202 9.84 -6.04 -34.80
C GLY A 202 9.42 -7.24 -33.95
N ASP A 203 9.74 -7.22 -32.66
CA ASP A 203 9.36 -8.24 -31.69
C ASP A 203 7.88 -8.11 -31.32
N SER A 204 7.26 -9.23 -30.94
CA SER A 204 5.91 -9.26 -30.39
C SER A 204 6.00 -9.43 -28.87
N LEU A 205 5.47 -8.48 -28.12
CA LEU A 205 5.35 -8.54 -26.66
C LEU A 205 3.90 -8.81 -26.30
N THR A 206 3.66 -9.82 -25.46
CA THR A 206 2.36 -10.02 -24.82
C THR A 206 2.37 -9.28 -23.47
N LYS A 207 1.47 -8.32 -23.30
CA LYS A 207 1.38 -7.47 -22.10
C LYS A 207 0.01 -7.57 -21.45
N SER A 208 -0.01 -7.64 -20.13
CA SER A 208 -1.19 -7.41 -19.31
C SER A 208 -1.56 -5.93 -19.34
N ASP A 209 -2.81 -5.59 -19.03
CA ASP A 209 -3.25 -4.20 -19.02
C ASP A 209 -2.70 -3.44 -17.80
N PRO A 210 -1.93 -2.34 -17.96
CA PRO A 210 -1.49 -1.50 -16.84
C PRO A 210 -2.64 -0.94 -16.00
N TYR A 211 -3.80 -0.71 -16.62
CA TYR A 211 -5.03 -0.23 -16.01
C TYR A 211 -6.09 -1.34 -15.87
N GLY A 212 -5.66 -2.61 -15.90
CA GLY A 212 -6.54 -3.76 -15.69
C GLY A 212 -7.16 -3.75 -14.30
N ALA A 213 -8.49 -3.79 -14.22
CA ALA A 213 -9.25 -3.75 -12.97
C ALA A 213 -9.31 -5.10 -12.22
N TYR A 214 -8.96 -6.20 -12.90
CA TYR A 214 -8.92 -7.56 -12.36
C TYR A 214 -8.03 -8.45 -13.24
N PHE A 215 -7.49 -9.53 -12.68
CA PHE A 215 -6.55 -10.45 -13.35
C PHE A 215 -6.83 -11.91 -12.98
N GLU A 216 -6.40 -12.85 -13.83
CA GLU A 216 -6.35 -14.26 -13.45
C GLU A 216 -5.27 -14.50 -12.38
N GLN A 217 -5.62 -15.25 -11.33
CA GLN A 217 -4.74 -15.62 -10.22
C GLN A 217 -3.35 -16.13 -10.68
N ALA A 218 -2.31 -15.54 -10.07
CA ALA A 218 -0.92 -15.90 -10.29
C ALA A 218 -0.68 -17.42 -10.15
N PRO A 219 0.17 -18.05 -10.99
CA PRO A 219 1.16 -17.45 -11.90
C PRO A 219 0.62 -17.06 -13.28
N LYS A 220 -0.71 -17.03 -13.48
CA LYS A 220 -1.30 -16.42 -14.67
C LYS A 220 -1.17 -14.89 -14.61
N ASN A 221 -1.43 -14.23 -15.73
CA ASN A 221 -1.21 -12.79 -15.88
C ASN A 221 -2.18 -12.12 -16.89
N ARG A 222 -3.29 -12.77 -17.20
CA ARG A 222 -4.28 -12.21 -18.15
C ARG A 222 -5.21 -11.27 -17.39
N SER A 223 -5.44 -10.08 -17.96
CA SER A 223 -6.43 -9.14 -17.44
C SER A 223 -7.84 -9.66 -17.72
N ILE A 224 -8.80 -9.31 -16.87
CA ILE A 224 -10.18 -9.79 -16.94
C ILE A 224 -11.13 -8.60 -17.14
N VAL A 225 -12.00 -8.68 -18.15
CA VAL A 225 -13.03 -7.68 -18.45
C VAL A 225 -14.00 -7.57 -17.28
N THR A 226 -13.96 -6.44 -16.56
CA THR A 226 -14.62 -6.26 -15.26
C THR A 226 -15.30 -4.89 -15.20
N ASN A 227 -16.46 -4.80 -14.55
CA ASN A 227 -17.15 -3.54 -14.29
C ASN A 227 -17.08 -3.22 -12.78
N LEU A 228 -16.48 -2.07 -12.41
CA LEU A 228 -16.31 -1.65 -11.03
C LEU A 228 -17.53 -0.88 -10.46
N ASN A 229 -18.52 -0.54 -11.30
CA ASN A 229 -19.61 0.39 -10.99
C ASN A 229 -20.90 -0.29 -10.49
N HIS A 230 -20.86 -1.58 -10.15
CA HIS A 230 -22.04 -2.36 -9.74
C HIS A 230 -22.17 -2.55 -8.22
N PHE A 231 -21.20 -2.10 -7.41
CA PHE A 231 -21.24 -2.26 -5.96
C PHE A 231 -22.01 -1.10 -5.29
N GLU A 232 -22.95 -1.45 -4.40
CA GLU A 232 -23.71 -0.49 -3.59
C GLU A 232 -23.08 -0.34 -2.20
N TRP A 233 -22.65 0.87 -1.84
CA TRP A 233 -22.02 1.18 -0.55
C TRP A 233 -23.07 1.53 0.53
N ASP A 234 -22.83 1.08 1.76
CA ASP A 234 -23.61 1.38 2.99
C ASP A 234 -22.69 1.99 4.09
N ASP A 235 -21.71 2.78 3.68
CA ASP A 235 -20.69 3.38 4.54
C ASP A 235 -20.81 4.90 4.71
N ARG A 236 -21.88 5.51 4.19
CA ARG A 236 -22.05 6.97 4.12
C ARG A 236 -21.80 7.68 5.45
N LYS A 237 -22.24 7.09 6.56
CA LYS A 237 -22.04 7.61 7.93
C LYS A 237 -20.56 7.67 8.34
N TRP A 238 -19.74 6.72 7.89
CA TRP A 238 -18.29 6.74 8.09
C TRP A 238 -17.66 7.84 7.25
N MET A 239 -17.97 7.88 5.95
CA MET A 239 -17.43 8.85 5.00
C MET A 239 -17.71 10.31 5.39
N ASP A 240 -18.93 10.60 5.85
CA ASP A 240 -19.29 11.94 6.36
C ASP A 240 -18.54 12.28 7.65
N LYS A 241 -18.39 11.32 8.59
CA LYS A 241 -17.63 11.53 9.84
C LYS A 241 -16.14 11.77 9.58
N ARG A 242 -15.54 11.03 8.64
CA ARG A 242 -14.11 11.09 8.32
C ARG A 242 -13.66 12.51 7.97
N VAL A 243 -14.46 13.22 7.16
CA VAL A 243 -14.18 14.61 6.74
C VAL A 243 -14.08 15.58 7.91
N GLU A 244 -14.75 15.31 9.04
CA GLU A 244 -14.69 16.13 10.25
C GLU A 244 -13.52 15.75 11.19
N GLN A 245 -12.85 14.61 10.95
CA GLN A 245 -11.77 14.12 11.82
C GLN A 245 -10.41 14.69 11.43
N MET A 246 -9.62 15.04 12.45
CA MET A 246 -8.18 15.32 12.31
C MET A 246 -7.41 14.09 12.80
N PRO A 247 -6.73 13.32 11.93
CA PRO A 247 -6.00 12.12 12.34
C PRO A 247 -4.97 12.36 13.45
N ALA A 248 -4.24 13.49 13.38
CA ALA A 248 -3.23 13.87 14.38
C ALA A 248 -3.79 13.97 15.82
N SER A 249 -5.05 14.38 15.99
CA SER A 249 -5.71 14.50 17.31
C SER A 249 -6.75 13.40 17.60
N SER A 250 -6.85 12.41 16.73
CA SER A 250 -7.68 11.22 16.92
C SER A 250 -6.86 10.10 17.57
N PRO A 251 -7.50 9.13 18.26
CA PRO A 251 -6.81 7.90 18.64
C PRO A 251 -6.56 7.09 17.37
N LEU A 252 -5.30 6.75 17.12
CA LEU A 252 -4.90 5.89 16.00
C LEU A 252 -4.07 4.73 16.54
N SER A 253 -4.74 3.58 16.67
CA SER A 253 -4.13 2.27 16.94
C SER A 253 -4.46 1.35 15.77
N ILE A 254 -3.43 0.89 15.09
CA ILE A 254 -3.45 0.16 13.82
C ILE A 254 -3.04 -1.30 14.06
N TYR A 255 -3.82 -2.22 13.50
CA TYR A 255 -3.45 -3.63 13.36
C TYR A 255 -2.95 -3.86 11.92
N GLU A 256 -1.66 -4.12 11.77
CA GLU A 256 -1.03 -4.37 10.47
C GLU A 256 -1.19 -5.85 10.09
N VAL A 257 -1.68 -6.12 8.88
CA VAL A 257 -2.14 -7.46 8.44
C VAL A 257 -1.64 -7.79 7.05
N HIS A 258 -0.96 -8.94 6.92
CA HIS A 258 -0.80 -9.60 5.63
C HIS A 258 -1.98 -10.54 5.36
N VAL A 259 -2.87 -10.09 4.47
CA VAL A 259 -4.16 -10.70 4.12
C VAL A 259 -4.10 -12.22 3.89
N GLY A 260 -3.07 -12.72 3.19
CA GLY A 260 -2.96 -14.13 2.81
C GLY A 260 -2.42 -15.09 3.89
N SER A 261 -1.98 -14.59 5.04
CA SER A 261 -1.31 -15.39 6.09
C SER A 261 -1.78 -15.13 7.53
N TRP A 262 -2.68 -14.17 7.75
CA TRP A 262 -3.37 -14.00 9.04
C TRP A 262 -4.02 -15.31 9.50
N LEU A 263 -4.90 -15.86 8.66
CA LEU A 263 -5.51 -17.17 8.84
C LEU A 263 -5.62 -17.87 7.47
N LYS A 264 -5.21 -19.13 7.40
CA LYS A 264 -5.40 -20.02 6.25
C LYS A 264 -6.39 -21.14 6.55
N LYS A 265 -7.14 -21.55 5.54
CA LYS A 265 -8.08 -22.69 5.58
C LYS A 265 -7.31 -24.01 5.71
N PRO A 266 -7.76 -24.96 6.55
CA PRO A 266 -7.13 -26.29 6.66
C PRO A 266 -7.11 -27.11 5.36
N ASP A 267 -8.17 -26.98 4.55
CA ASP A 267 -8.50 -27.95 3.48
C ASP A 267 -8.43 -27.37 2.04
N GLY A 268 -7.86 -26.18 1.86
CA GLY A 268 -7.84 -25.48 0.56
C GLY A 268 -6.62 -25.80 -0.33
N ASN A 269 -6.79 -25.73 -1.66
CA ASN A 269 -5.68 -25.93 -2.62
C ASN A 269 -4.54 -24.90 -2.50
N ASP A 270 -4.85 -23.68 -2.04
CA ASP A 270 -3.90 -22.60 -1.74
C ASP A 270 -4.03 -22.08 -0.29
N GLY A 271 -5.10 -22.46 0.40
CA GLY A 271 -5.38 -22.16 1.80
C GLY A 271 -5.86 -20.73 2.08
N PHE A 272 -6.11 -19.89 1.07
CA PHE A 272 -6.47 -18.49 1.33
C PHE A 272 -7.92 -18.32 1.83
N LEU A 273 -8.13 -17.33 2.71
CA LEU A 273 -9.44 -16.73 2.95
C LEU A 273 -9.74 -15.71 1.83
N SER A 274 -11.00 -15.66 1.40
CA SER A 274 -11.49 -14.58 0.56
C SER A 274 -11.76 -13.31 1.37
N TYR A 275 -11.81 -12.15 0.71
CA TYR A 275 -12.18 -10.88 1.34
C TYR A 275 -13.53 -10.95 2.08
N ARG A 276 -14.50 -11.72 1.60
CA ARG A 276 -15.79 -11.94 2.29
C ARG A 276 -15.70 -12.85 3.52
N GLU A 277 -14.72 -13.73 3.59
CA GLU A 277 -14.47 -14.56 4.78
C GLU A 277 -13.65 -13.76 5.80
N LEU A 278 -12.65 -13.01 5.36
CA LEU A 278 -11.93 -12.03 6.18
C LEU A 278 -12.88 -11.01 6.81
N ALA A 279 -13.89 -10.54 6.08
CA ALA A 279 -14.92 -9.65 6.62
C ALA A 279 -15.73 -10.29 7.78
N LYS A 280 -15.77 -11.62 7.89
CA LYS A 280 -16.46 -12.35 8.96
C LYS A 280 -15.54 -12.73 10.12
N GLU A 281 -14.27 -13.03 9.84
CA GLU A 281 -13.32 -13.51 10.85
C GLU A 281 -12.43 -12.36 11.41
N LEU A 282 -11.80 -11.58 10.52
CA LEU A 282 -10.83 -10.54 10.90
C LEU A 282 -11.53 -9.30 11.47
N ILE A 283 -12.62 -8.82 10.86
CA ILE A 283 -13.28 -7.58 11.30
C ILE A 283 -13.81 -7.68 12.75
N PRO A 284 -14.52 -8.75 13.16
CA PRO A 284 -14.93 -8.90 14.56
C PRO A 284 -13.74 -9.02 15.51
N TYR A 285 -12.69 -9.75 15.15
CA TYR A 285 -11.47 -9.89 15.95
C TYR A 285 -10.80 -8.53 16.22
N VAL A 286 -10.56 -7.74 15.17
CA VAL A 286 -9.92 -6.41 15.25
C VAL A 286 -10.74 -5.46 16.12
N LYS A 287 -12.07 -5.52 15.98
CA LYS A 287 -13.02 -4.72 16.77
C LYS A 287 -13.06 -5.15 18.24
N GLU A 288 -13.08 -6.46 18.51
CA GLU A 288 -13.01 -6.99 19.88
C GLU A 288 -11.70 -6.58 20.57
N MET A 289 -10.59 -6.62 19.83
CA MET A 289 -9.27 -6.16 20.27
C MET A 289 -9.16 -4.63 20.42
N GLY A 290 -10.22 -3.85 20.11
CA GLY A 290 -10.26 -2.40 20.31
C GLY A 290 -9.42 -1.56 19.34
N PHE A 291 -8.84 -2.16 18.30
CA PHE A 291 -8.09 -1.40 17.30
C PHE A 291 -9.01 -0.44 16.54
N THR A 292 -8.44 0.66 16.05
CA THR A 292 -9.19 1.71 15.35
C THR A 292 -9.14 1.55 13.82
N HIS A 293 -8.06 0.95 13.32
CA HIS A 293 -7.76 0.85 11.90
C HIS A 293 -7.06 -0.49 11.59
N LEU A 294 -7.24 -0.94 10.35
CA LEU A 294 -6.42 -1.96 9.71
C LEU A 294 -5.41 -1.27 8.80
N GLU A 295 -4.17 -1.79 8.76
CA GLU A 295 -3.21 -1.50 7.69
C GLU A 295 -2.92 -2.79 6.94
N LEU A 296 -3.21 -2.82 5.65
CA LEU A 296 -3.07 -4.03 4.83
C LEU A 296 -1.77 -3.94 4.01
N LEU A 297 -0.89 -4.93 4.17
CA LEU A 297 0.24 -5.13 3.26
C LEU A 297 -0.26 -5.22 1.79
N PRO A 298 0.58 -4.87 0.78
CA PRO A 298 0.08 -4.38 -0.49
C PRO A 298 -0.95 -5.29 -1.17
N VAL A 299 -2.20 -4.81 -1.20
CA VAL A 299 -3.34 -5.55 -1.75
C VAL A 299 -3.43 -5.49 -3.27
N ALA A 300 -2.58 -4.71 -3.95
CA ALA A 300 -2.54 -4.65 -5.41
C ALA A 300 -2.08 -5.99 -6.03
N GLU A 301 -2.42 -6.25 -7.30
CA GLU A 301 -2.09 -7.53 -7.93
C GLU A 301 -0.57 -7.70 -8.14
N HIS A 302 -0.03 -8.82 -7.68
CA HIS A 302 1.41 -9.13 -7.63
C HIS A 302 1.66 -10.64 -7.88
N PRO A 303 2.63 -11.01 -8.75
CA PRO A 303 2.78 -12.38 -9.21
C PRO A 303 3.44 -13.28 -8.16
N PHE A 304 4.46 -12.77 -7.46
CA PHE A 304 5.22 -13.54 -6.49
C PHE A 304 4.71 -13.29 -5.07
N TYR A 305 4.09 -14.32 -4.48
CA TYR A 305 3.51 -14.26 -3.13
C TYR A 305 4.56 -13.97 -2.05
N GLY A 306 5.79 -14.47 -2.21
CA GLY A 306 6.92 -14.18 -1.31
C GLY A 306 7.51 -12.78 -1.42
N SER A 307 6.93 -11.89 -2.23
CA SER A 307 7.18 -10.44 -2.15
C SER A 307 6.30 -9.72 -1.12
N TRP A 308 5.35 -10.44 -0.50
CA TRP A 308 4.35 -9.94 0.46
C TRP A 308 3.42 -8.85 -0.07
N GLY A 309 3.51 -8.53 -1.37
CA GLY A 309 2.80 -7.45 -2.05
C GLY A 309 3.72 -6.44 -2.71
N TYR A 310 4.95 -6.27 -2.23
CA TYR A 310 5.85 -5.17 -2.64
C TYR A 310 6.40 -5.28 -4.08
N GLN A 311 6.09 -6.33 -4.84
CA GLN A 311 6.41 -6.44 -6.27
C GLN A 311 5.14 -6.42 -7.14
N VAL A 312 4.45 -5.27 -7.13
CA VAL A 312 3.17 -5.05 -7.83
C VAL A 312 3.32 -5.09 -9.35
N THR A 313 2.35 -5.73 -10.02
CA THR A 313 2.22 -5.71 -11.50
C THR A 313 0.86 -5.19 -11.99
N GLY A 314 -0.21 -5.34 -11.20
CA GLY A 314 -1.54 -4.82 -11.51
C GLY A 314 -1.96 -3.77 -10.50
N TYR A 315 -1.46 -2.55 -10.68
CA TYR A 315 -1.67 -1.42 -9.77
C TYR A 315 -3.14 -1.05 -9.56
N TYR A 316 -3.98 -1.26 -10.58
CA TYR A 316 -5.40 -0.90 -10.59
C TYR A 316 -6.34 -2.09 -10.25
N ALA A 317 -5.84 -3.14 -9.61
CA ALA A 317 -6.66 -4.28 -9.19
C ALA A 317 -6.27 -4.78 -7.79
N PRO A 318 -7.26 -5.09 -6.91
CA PRO A 318 -7.00 -5.88 -5.71
C PRO A 318 -6.63 -7.33 -6.08
N ASN A 319 -5.89 -7.99 -5.19
CA ASN A 319 -5.24 -9.26 -5.48
C ASN A 319 -6.25 -10.40 -5.65
N SER A 320 -6.22 -11.05 -6.81
CA SER A 320 -7.17 -12.10 -7.20
C SER A 320 -7.09 -13.38 -6.35
N ARG A 321 -6.04 -13.57 -5.52
CA ARG A 321 -5.95 -14.68 -4.54
C ARG A 321 -7.08 -14.65 -3.51
N TYR A 322 -7.65 -13.48 -3.23
CA TYR A 322 -8.62 -13.28 -2.15
C TYR A 322 -10.04 -13.00 -2.67
N GLY A 323 -10.26 -13.07 -3.99
CA GLY A 323 -11.57 -12.89 -4.62
C GLY A 323 -11.58 -11.80 -5.68
N THR A 324 -12.76 -11.24 -5.92
CA THR A 324 -13.01 -10.21 -6.94
C THR A 324 -12.86 -8.79 -6.38
N PRO A 325 -12.78 -7.76 -7.24
CA PRO A 325 -12.86 -6.37 -6.82
C PRO A 325 -14.10 -6.02 -5.99
N GLU A 326 -15.25 -6.66 -6.27
CA GLU A 326 -16.48 -6.47 -5.49
C GLU A 326 -16.33 -7.04 -4.08
N ASP A 327 -15.65 -8.18 -3.92
CA ASP A 327 -15.40 -8.78 -2.61
C ASP A 327 -14.46 -7.90 -1.75
N PHE A 328 -13.52 -7.18 -2.38
CA PHE A 328 -12.69 -6.20 -1.67
C PHE A 328 -13.50 -4.96 -1.27
N LYS A 329 -14.37 -4.41 -2.14
CA LYS A 329 -15.29 -3.32 -1.76
C LYS A 329 -16.20 -3.73 -0.61
N TYR A 330 -16.71 -4.96 -0.62
CA TYR A 330 -17.49 -5.53 0.48
C TYR A 330 -16.70 -5.56 1.80
N PHE A 331 -15.42 -5.96 1.77
CA PHE A 331 -14.56 -5.95 2.95
C PHE A 331 -14.38 -4.53 3.53
N ILE A 332 -14.06 -3.53 2.70
CA ILE A 332 -13.93 -2.14 3.15
C ILE A 332 -15.25 -1.61 3.71
N ASN A 333 -16.37 -1.87 3.02
CA ASN A 333 -17.71 -1.47 3.45
C ASN A 333 -18.05 -2.01 4.85
N GLU A 334 -17.76 -3.29 5.12
CA GLU A 334 -17.99 -3.86 6.45
C GLU A 334 -17.03 -3.31 7.51
N CYS A 335 -15.78 -2.96 7.17
CA CYS A 335 -14.89 -2.24 8.10
C CYS A 335 -15.52 -0.91 8.53
N HIS A 336 -15.96 -0.09 7.57
CA HIS A 336 -16.56 1.21 7.81
C HIS A 336 -17.86 1.11 8.63
N ARG A 337 -18.72 0.11 8.33
CA ARG A 337 -19.95 -0.15 9.10
C ARG A 337 -19.67 -0.56 10.55
N GLN A 338 -18.56 -1.25 10.79
CA GLN A 338 -18.10 -1.60 12.14
C GLN A 338 -17.32 -0.49 12.85
N GLY A 339 -16.99 0.59 12.15
CA GLY A 339 -16.26 1.75 12.68
C GLY A 339 -14.74 1.61 12.65
N LEU A 340 -14.21 0.72 11.80
CA LEU A 340 -12.79 0.55 11.54
C LEU A 340 -12.40 1.27 10.25
N GLY A 341 -11.30 2.02 10.28
CA GLY A 341 -10.71 2.56 9.06
C GLY A 341 -9.76 1.56 8.39
N VAL A 342 -9.52 1.72 7.08
CA VAL A 342 -8.60 0.86 6.31
C VAL A 342 -7.53 1.67 5.60
N ILE A 343 -6.28 1.39 5.96
CA ILE A 343 -5.07 1.85 5.28
C ILE A 343 -4.56 0.71 4.38
N ILE A 344 -3.99 1.02 3.24
CA ILE A 344 -3.26 0.05 2.41
C ILE A 344 -1.81 0.48 2.18
N ASP A 345 -0.90 -0.48 2.15
CA ASP A 345 0.44 -0.27 1.66
C ASP A 345 0.41 -0.06 0.14
N TRP A 346 0.95 1.08 -0.28
CA TRP A 346 1.00 1.53 -1.66
C TRP A 346 2.45 1.62 -2.11
N VAL A 347 2.73 1.09 -3.31
CA VAL A 347 4.12 0.79 -3.76
C VAL A 347 4.50 1.61 -5.00
N PRO A 348 4.67 2.94 -4.88
CA PRO A 348 5.07 3.81 -5.98
C PRO A 348 6.58 3.80 -6.25
N ALA A 349 7.39 3.21 -5.36
CA ALA A 349 8.85 3.32 -5.41
C ALA A 349 9.47 2.55 -6.59
N HIS A 350 8.95 1.36 -6.89
CA HIS A 350 9.48 0.47 -7.92
C HIS A 350 8.43 -0.55 -8.41
N PHE A 351 8.79 -1.30 -9.47
CA PHE A 351 8.01 -2.42 -10.01
C PHE A 351 8.95 -3.53 -10.52
N PRO A 352 8.52 -4.81 -10.61
CA PRO A 352 9.39 -5.92 -11.00
C PRO A 352 9.60 -5.99 -12.52
N LYS A 353 10.61 -6.77 -12.93
CA LYS A 353 11.04 -6.94 -14.34
C LYS A 353 10.20 -7.94 -15.16
N ASP A 354 9.06 -8.39 -14.64
CA ASP A 354 8.18 -9.36 -15.28
C ASP A 354 7.79 -8.95 -16.71
N ALA A 355 8.12 -9.81 -17.68
CA ALA A 355 8.01 -9.48 -19.10
C ALA A 355 6.57 -9.19 -19.56
N PHE A 356 5.56 -9.69 -18.84
CA PHE A 356 4.14 -9.41 -19.10
C PHE A 356 3.67 -8.04 -18.56
N SER A 357 4.45 -7.40 -17.69
CA SER A 357 4.09 -6.19 -16.94
C SER A 357 4.72 -4.91 -17.54
N LEU A 358 4.86 -3.85 -16.76
CA LEU A 358 5.29 -2.50 -17.17
C LEU A 358 6.70 -2.43 -17.76
N GLY A 359 7.59 -3.37 -17.44
CA GLY A 359 8.99 -3.36 -17.90
C GLY A 359 9.12 -3.38 -19.42
N SER A 360 9.81 -2.37 -19.97
CA SER A 360 10.04 -2.16 -21.41
C SER A 360 8.77 -2.26 -22.25
N PHE A 361 7.68 -1.65 -21.75
CA PHE A 361 6.30 -1.94 -22.13
C PHE A 361 6.04 -1.97 -23.65
N ASP A 362 6.49 -0.94 -24.38
CA ASP A 362 6.29 -0.80 -25.83
C ASP A 362 7.53 -1.15 -26.68
N GLY A 363 8.50 -1.83 -26.06
CA GLY A 363 9.84 -2.04 -26.61
C GLY A 363 10.83 -0.91 -26.32
N THR A 364 10.44 0.08 -25.52
CA THR A 364 11.31 1.13 -24.97
C THR A 364 11.15 1.22 -23.45
N TYR A 365 12.10 1.87 -22.78
CA TYR A 365 11.98 2.26 -21.37
C TYR A 365 10.86 3.30 -21.23
N LEU A 366 9.65 2.83 -20.88
CA LEU A 366 8.42 3.60 -20.98
C LEU A 366 7.99 4.14 -19.61
N TYR A 367 7.79 3.22 -18.66
CA TYR A 367 7.46 3.50 -17.27
C TYR A 367 8.72 3.69 -16.44
N GLU A 368 9.77 2.91 -16.73
CA GLU A 368 11.09 3.00 -16.11
C GLU A 368 11.96 4.11 -16.74
N HIS A 369 12.96 4.59 -15.99
CA HIS A 369 13.93 5.52 -16.54
C HIS A 369 14.98 4.80 -17.42
N ALA A 370 15.33 5.38 -18.57
CA ALA A 370 16.18 4.75 -19.58
C ALA A 370 17.67 4.60 -19.19
N ASP A 371 18.16 5.42 -18.25
CA ASP A 371 19.48 5.23 -17.63
C ASP A 371 19.32 4.31 -16.40
N PRO A 372 19.91 3.09 -16.38
CA PRO A 372 19.78 2.15 -15.27
C PRO A 372 20.25 2.69 -13.92
N ARG A 373 21.13 3.70 -13.90
CA ARG A 373 21.60 4.36 -12.67
C ARG A 373 20.51 5.16 -11.97
N MET A 374 19.41 5.44 -12.66
CA MET A 374 18.21 6.10 -12.13
C MET A 374 16.96 5.21 -12.27
N GLY A 375 16.98 4.22 -13.17
CA GLY A 375 15.84 3.36 -13.50
C GLY A 375 15.84 1.97 -12.86
N GLU A 376 16.81 1.62 -12.02
CA GLU A 376 16.94 0.27 -11.44
C GLU A 376 17.43 0.29 -9.99
N HIS A 377 16.76 -0.47 -9.10
CA HIS A 377 17.32 -0.90 -7.83
C HIS A 377 18.00 -2.26 -8.03
N LYS A 378 19.33 -2.24 -8.23
CA LYS A 378 20.12 -3.43 -8.58
C LYS A 378 19.98 -4.56 -7.55
N ASP A 379 20.07 -4.21 -6.27
CA ASP A 379 20.06 -5.16 -5.15
C ASP A 379 18.70 -5.85 -4.98
N TRP A 380 17.61 -5.17 -5.39
CA TRP A 380 16.25 -5.72 -5.39
C TRP A 380 15.89 -6.41 -6.72
N GLY A 381 16.65 -6.13 -7.79
CA GLY A 381 16.36 -6.59 -9.15
C GLY A 381 15.15 -5.90 -9.80
N THR A 382 14.68 -4.77 -9.27
CA THR A 382 13.44 -4.07 -9.69
C THR A 382 13.73 -2.78 -10.47
N LEU A 383 12.72 -2.27 -11.17
CA LEU A 383 12.76 -1.06 -11.99
C LEU A 383 12.12 0.12 -11.25
N ILE A 384 12.67 1.32 -11.43
CA ILE A 384 12.22 2.57 -10.80
C ILE A 384 11.40 3.38 -11.81
N PHE A 385 10.25 3.88 -11.37
CA PHE A 385 9.41 4.75 -12.19
C PHE A 385 10.11 6.05 -12.60
N ASN A 386 9.88 6.47 -13.84
CA ASN A 386 10.33 7.75 -14.36
C ASN A 386 9.36 8.87 -13.91
N TYR A 387 9.47 9.31 -12.66
CA TYR A 387 8.62 10.35 -12.05
C TYR A 387 8.61 11.67 -12.85
N GLY A 388 9.69 11.97 -13.59
CA GLY A 388 9.79 13.15 -14.45
C GLY A 388 8.97 13.08 -15.74
N ARG A 389 8.37 11.93 -16.06
CA ARG A 389 7.53 11.74 -17.25
C ARG A 389 6.05 11.88 -16.90
N ASN A 390 5.39 12.87 -17.49
CA ASN A 390 4.02 13.26 -17.17
C ASN A 390 3.03 12.08 -17.15
N GLU A 391 3.05 11.20 -18.15
CA GLU A 391 2.10 10.08 -18.23
C GLU A 391 2.36 9.01 -17.15
N VAL A 392 3.63 8.81 -16.74
CA VAL A 392 4.02 7.89 -15.66
C VAL A 392 3.66 8.49 -14.29
N LYS A 393 3.92 9.78 -14.11
CA LYS A 393 3.45 10.53 -12.94
C LYS A 393 1.93 10.47 -12.83
N ASN A 394 1.20 10.64 -13.94
CA ASN A 394 -0.26 10.52 -13.99
C ASN A 394 -0.71 9.09 -13.63
N PHE A 395 -0.03 8.06 -14.14
CA PHE A 395 -0.34 6.66 -13.83
C PHE A 395 -0.31 6.42 -12.32
N LEU A 396 0.70 6.95 -11.61
CA LEU A 396 0.82 6.82 -10.16
C LEU A 396 -0.15 7.73 -9.39
N LEU A 397 -0.25 9.03 -9.74
CA LEU A 397 -1.16 9.96 -9.06
C LEU A 397 -2.62 9.49 -9.16
N ALA A 398 -3.07 9.09 -10.35
CA ALA A 398 -4.40 8.56 -10.54
C ALA A 398 -4.59 7.16 -9.90
N ASN A 399 -3.51 6.41 -9.64
CA ASN A 399 -3.61 5.13 -8.96
C ASN A 399 -3.83 5.27 -7.46
N ALA A 400 -3.15 6.21 -6.80
CA ALA A 400 -3.45 6.53 -5.40
C ALA A 400 -4.93 6.97 -5.27
N LEU A 401 -5.35 7.95 -6.07
CA LEU A 401 -6.71 8.48 -6.04
C LEU A 401 -7.77 7.43 -6.42
N PHE A 402 -7.45 6.46 -7.29
CA PHE A 402 -8.33 5.32 -7.64
C PHE A 402 -8.72 4.47 -6.43
N TRP A 403 -7.80 4.22 -5.49
CA TRP A 403 -8.11 3.47 -4.28
C TRP A 403 -9.05 4.25 -3.35
N PHE A 404 -8.81 5.55 -3.16
CA PHE A 404 -9.69 6.42 -2.36
C PHE A 404 -11.08 6.60 -2.99
N ASP A 405 -11.16 6.76 -4.32
CA ASP A 405 -12.40 7.03 -5.06
C ASP A 405 -13.27 5.77 -5.22
N LEU A 406 -12.69 4.66 -5.71
CA LEU A 406 -13.46 3.45 -6.04
C LEU A 406 -13.52 2.39 -4.93
N TYR A 407 -12.62 2.45 -3.94
CA TYR A 407 -12.58 1.51 -2.81
C TYR A 407 -12.67 2.19 -1.44
N HIS A 408 -12.87 3.51 -1.40
CA HIS A 408 -13.14 4.29 -0.18
C HIS A 408 -12.09 4.27 0.95
N ILE A 409 -10.88 3.73 0.72
CA ILE A 409 -9.83 3.61 1.75
C ILE A 409 -9.59 4.91 2.54
N ASP A 410 -9.14 4.78 3.78
CA ASP A 410 -8.92 5.91 4.70
C ASP A 410 -7.47 6.40 4.72
N GLY A 411 -6.54 5.64 4.14
CA GLY A 411 -5.18 6.11 3.96
C GLY A 411 -4.29 5.19 3.15
N ILE A 412 -3.11 5.69 2.82
CA ILE A 412 -2.02 4.91 2.23
C ILE A 412 -0.79 4.96 3.13
N ARG A 413 -0.03 3.86 3.19
CA ARG A 413 1.34 3.82 3.73
C ARG A 413 2.31 3.58 2.58
N VAL A 414 3.37 4.38 2.51
CA VAL A 414 4.40 4.32 1.46
C VAL A 414 5.68 3.76 2.06
N ASP A 415 6.04 2.58 1.57
CA ASP A 415 7.29 1.89 1.92
C ASP A 415 8.51 2.54 1.25
N ALA A 416 9.67 2.44 1.91
CA ALA A 416 10.97 2.78 1.40
C ALA A 416 11.06 4.17 0.72
N VAL A 417 10.45 5.21 1.30
CA VAL A 417 10.44 6.57 0.72
C VAL A 417 11.87 7.09 0.47
N ALA A 418 12.84 6.67 1.28
CA ALA A 418 14.26 6.94 1.08
C ALA A 418 14.80 6.45 -0.29
N SER A 419 14.25 5.34 -0.83
CA SER A 419 14.63 4.80 -2.14
C SER A 419 14.17 5.68 -3.30
N MET A 420 13.08 6.42 -3.09
CA MET A 420 12.55 7.40 -4.02
C MET A 420 13.32 8.72 -3.93
N LEU A 421 13.58 9.20 -2.71
CA LEU A 421 14.18 10.52 -2.44
C LEU A 421 15.64 10.64 -2.89
N TYR A 422 16.38 9.54 -2.99
CA TYR A 422 17.83 9.57 -3.21
C TYR A 422 18.31 8.84 -4.47
N LEU A 423 19.04 9.58 -5.30
CA LEU A 423 19.67 9.09 -6.53
C LEU A 423 20.85 8.13 -6.24
N ASP A 424 21.42 8.18 -5.03
CA ASP A 424 22.50 7.30 -4.56
C ASP A 424 22.00 6.12 -3.68
N TYR A 425 20.68 5.93 -3.53
CA TYR A 425 20.13 4.86 -2.69
C TYR A 425 20.60 3.46 -3.13
N SER A 426 21.27 2.75 -2.22
CA SER A 426 21.91 1.45 -2.46
C SER A 426 22.80 1.40 -3.72
N ARG A 427 23.59 2.46 -3.96
CA ARG A 427 24.53 2.56 -5.09
C ARG A 427 25.93 2.93 -4.61
N GLN A 428 26.95 2.38 -5.26
CA GLN A 428 28.34 2.75 -4.99
C GLN A 428 28.73 4.05 -5.69
N GLU A 429 29.84 4.67 -5.25
CA GLU A 429 30.36 5.88 -5.87
C GLU A 429 30.70 5.67 -7.36
N GLY A 430 30.20 6.56 -8.22
CA GLY A 430 30.29 6.42 -9.68
C GLY A 430 29.22 5.54 -10.33
N GLU A 431 28.37 4.85 -9.56
CA GLU A 431 27.23 4.09 -10.09
C GLU A 431 25.92 4.88 -10.15
N TRP A 432 25.92 6.14 -9.71
CA TRP A 432 24.77 7.05 -9.71
C TRP A 432 25.08 8.36 -10.46
N LEU A 433 24.09 9.23 -10.59
CA LEU A 433 24.24 10.57 -11.16
C LEU A 433 23.65 11.63 -10.21
N PRO A 434 24.32 12.77 -9.98
CA PRO A 434 23.74 13.86 -9.23
C PRO A 434 22.63 14.57 -10.00
N ASN A 435 21.75 15.22 -9.26
CA ASN A 435 20.71 16.09 -9.82
C ASN A 435 21.30 17.34 -10.50
N LYS A 436 20.45 18.12 -11.15
CA LYS A 436 20.83 19.35 -11.89
C LYS A 436 21.52 20.44 -11.05
N TYR A 437 21.55 20.31 -9.71
CA TYR A 437 22.25 21.20 -8.79
C TYR A 437 23.50 20.57 -8.15
N GLY A 438 23.82 19.32 -8.48
CA GLY A 438 24.98 18.59 -7.96
C GLY A 438 24.72 17.77 -6.70
N GLY A 439 23.47 17.72 -6.21
CA GLY A 439 23.09 16.96 -5.01
C GLY A 439 22.58 15.53 -5.31
N ARG A 440 22.28 14.78 -4.26
CA ARG A 440 21.79 13.39 -4.32
C ARG A 440 20.27 13.27 -4.34
N GLU A 441 19.56 14.39 -4.25
CA GLU A 441 18.11 14.45 -4.09
C GLU A 441 17.43 14.21 -5.44
N ASN A 442 16.50 13.26 -5.50
CA ASN A 442 15.68 12.96 -6.67
C ASN A 442 14.53 13.98 -6.76
N LEU A 443 14.79 15.09 -7.44
CA LEU A 443 13.87 16.24 -7.49
C LEU A 443 12.52 15.86 -8.10
N GLU A 444 12.52 14.99 -9.11
CA GLU A 444 11.33 14.49 -9.78
C GLU A 444 10.45 13.65 -8.84
N ALA A 445 11.05 12.80 -7.99
CA ALA A 445 10.31 12.05 -6.97
C ALA A 445 9.78 12.95 -5.85
N ILE A 446 10.57 13.94 -5.40
CA ILE A 446 10.18 14.90 -4.36
C ILE A 446 8.95 15.70 -4.79
N GLU A 447 8.94 16.24 -6.00
CA GLU A 447 7.79 17.01 -6.51
C GLU A 447 6.57 16.10 -6.77
N PHE A 448 6.77 14.84 -7.16
CA PHE A 448 5.70 13.84 -7.24
C PHE A 448 5.05 13.57 -5.87
N LEU A 449 5.84 13.34 -4.81
CA LEU A 449 5.33 13.09 -3.47
C LEU A 449 4.56 14.29 -2.90
N LYS A 450 5.04 15.52 -3.15
CA LYS A 450 4.32 16.75 -2.79
C LYS A 450 2.98 16.88 -3.53
N GLU A 451 2.95 16.62 -4.84
CA GLU A 451 1.71 16.69 -5.63
C GLU A 451 0.72 15.59 -5.21
N LEU A 452 1.20 14.38 -4.93
CA LEU A 452 0.43 13.27 -4.39
C LEU A 452 -0.28 13.65 -3.07
N ASN A 453 0.49 14.06 -2.05
CA ASN A 453 -0.06 14.33 -0.73
C ASN A 453 -1.00 15.54 -0.75
N ALA A 454 -0.66 16.60 -1.49
CA ALA A 454 -1.56 17.74 -1.69
C ALA A 454 -2.90 17.31 -2.34
N LEU A 455 -2.88 16.43 -3.34
CA LEU A 455 -4.09 15.91 -3.98
C LEU A 455 -4.92 15.02 -3.07
N ILE A 456 -4.30 14.19 -2.23
CA ILE A 456 -4.99 13.35 -1.24
C ILE A 456 -5.72 14.24 -0.23
N HIS A 457 -5.02 15.19 0.39
CA HIS A 457 -5.60 16.07 1.40
C HIS A 457 -6.66 17.04 0.84
N GLU A 458 -6.51 17.50 -0.40
CA GLU A 458 -7.52 18.34 -1.09
C GLU A 458 -8.80 17.55 -1.40
N ARG A 459 -8.68 16.31 -1.90
CA ARG A 459 -9.80 15.54 -2.46
C ARG A 459 -10.49 14.64 -1.45
N PHE A 460 -9.75 14.14 -0.46
CA PHE A 460 -10.23 13.22 0.54
C PHE A 460 -9.87 13.72 1.97
N PRO A 461 -10.45 14.84 2.44
CA PRO A 461 -10.17 15.34 3.78
C PRO A 461 -10.42 14.29 4.88
N GLY A 462 -9.56 14.31 5.90
CA GLY A 462 -9.59 13.36 7.01
C GLY A 462 -8.95 12.00 6.73
N THR A 463 -8.50 11.75 5.50
CA THR A 463 -7.64 10.59 5.17
C THR A 463 -6.19 10.79 5.61
N MET A 464 -5.38 9.74 5.50
CA MET A 464 -3.98 9.72 5.91
C MET A 464 -3.04 9.32 4.77
N SER A 465 -1.84 9.90 4.78
CA SER A 465 -0.70 9.41 4.00
C SER A 465 0.47 9.21 4.97
N ILE A 466 1.02 7.99 5.04
CA ILE A 466 2.03 7.59 6.02
C ILE A 466 3.31 7.24 5.29
N ALA A 467 4.46 7.71 5.78
CA ALA A 467 5.77 7.41 5.20
C ALA A 467 6.62 6.51 6.11
N GLU A 468 7.19 5.45 5.56
CA GLU A 468 8.45 4.91 6.06
C GLU A 468 9.60 5.61 5.36
N GLU A 469 10.41 6.34 6.14
CA GLU A 469 11.55 7.09 5.64
C GLU A 469 12.72 6.87 6.60
N SER A 470 13.56 5.90 6.25
CA SER A 470 14.67 5.35 7.03
C SER A 470 15.93 6.21 7.11
N THR A 471 15.89 7.46 6.63
CA THR A 471 16.96 8.45 6.82
C THR A 471 16.50 9.60 7.72
N SER A 472 17.33 10.64 7.78
CA SER A 472 17.05 11.88 8.52
C SER A 472 16.53 12.98 7.58
N TRP A 473 15.64 12.65 6.63
CA TRP A 473 15.00 13.68 5.81
C TRP A 473 14.15 14.58 6.73
N LEU A 474 14.31 15.90 6.56
CA LEU A 474 13.61 16.90 7.38
C LEU A 474 12.29 17.33 6.73
N GLY A 475 11.22 17.36 7.54
CA GLY A 475 9.91 17.84 7.11
C GLY A 475 9.15 16.81 6.27
N VAL A 476 9.26 15.52 6.59
CA VAL A 476 8.48 14.46 5.92
C VAL A 476 6.99 14.72 6.14
N THR A 477 6.61 15.11 7.35
CA THR A 477 5.22 15.44 7.75
C THR A 477 4.90 16.93 7.73
N TYR A 478 5.82 17.77 7.23
CA TYR A 478 5.60 19.21 7.14
C TYR A 478 4.86 19.58 5.85
N PRO A 479 3.97 20.60 5.88
CA PRO A 479 3.28 21.07 4.69
C PRO A 479 4.20 21.46 3.54
N THR A 480 3.76 21.19 2.31
CA THR A 480 4.52 21.49 1.08
C THR A 480 4.98 22.95 0.99
N TYR A 481 4.18 23.91 1.49
CA TYR A 481 4.51 25.34 1.49
C TYR A 481 5.62 25.74 2.48
N LEU A 482 5.98 24.88 3.43
CA LEU A 482 7.18 25.01 4.28
C LEU A 482 8.38 24.24 3.72
N GLY A 483 8.24 23.61 2.54
CA GLY A 483 9.27 22.81 1.90
C GLY A 483 9.23 21.31 2.22
N GLY A 484 8.27 20.87 3.03
CA GLY A 484 8.11 19.45 3.40
C GLY A 484 7.46 18.59 2.32
N LEU A 485 7.22 17.32 2.67
CA LEU A 485 6.59 16.31 1.79
C LEU A 485 5.08 16.12 2.06
N ASP A 486 4.54 16.70 3.14
CA ASP A 486 3.11 16.73 3.47
C ASP A 486 2.46 15.36 3.75
N PHE A 487 3.25 14.37 4.19
CA PHE A 487 2.70 13.15 4.77
C PHE A 487 1.98 13.47 6.09
N THR A 488 0.92 12.75 6.42
CA THR A 488 0.21 12.89 7.71
C THR A 488 1.05 12.38 8.87
N PHE A 489 1.76 11.27 8.67
CA PHE A 489 2.62 10.64 9.69
C PHE A 489 3.91 10.06 9.08
N LYS A 490 4.95 9.93 9.90
CA LYS A 490 6.19 9.19 9.62
C LYS A 490 6.36 8.06 10.63
N TRP A 491 6.76 6.87 10.19
CA TRP A 491 7.20 5.77 11.06
C TRP A 491 8.46 6.16 11.86
N ASN A 492 8.48 5.89 13.15
CA ASN A 492 9.57 6.21 14.08
C ASN A 492 10.56 5.05 14.23
N LEU A 493 11.26 4.77 13.13
CA LEU A 493 12.26 3.70 13.07
C LEU A 493 13.38 3.87 14.11
N GLY A 494 13.66 5.11 14.53
CA GLY A 494 14.60 5.40 15.61
C GLY A 494 14.11 4.87 16.95
N TRP A 495 12.89 5.23 17.35
CA TRP A 495 12.24 4.70 18.56
C TRP A 495 12.14 3.17 18.52
N MET A 496 11.71 2.60 17.39
CA MET A 496 11.57 1.15 17.24
C MET A 496 12.90 0.44 17.50
N ASN A 497 13.98 0.88 16.85
CA ASN A 497 15.31 0.29 17.01
C ASN A 497 15.85 0.49 18.44
N ASP A 498 15.79 1.70 18.98
CA ASP A 498 16.33 2.04 20.30
C ASP A 498 15.64 1.24 21.42
N ILE A 499 14.30 1.12 21.38
CA ILE A 499 13.52 0.44 22.42
C ILE A 499 13.63 -1.09 22.31
N LEU A 500 13.59 -1.68 21.10
CA LEU A 500 13.83 -3.12 20.93
C LEU A 500 15.28 -3.48 21.31
N HIS A 501 16.26 -2.64 20.99
CA HIS A 501 17.64 -2.85 21.41
C HIS A 501 17.78 -2.73 22.93
N TYR A 502 17.17 -1.73 23.57
CA TYR A 502 17.16 -1.58 25.03
C TYR A 502 16.57 -2.80 25.75
N LEU A 503 15.42 -3.30 25.28
CA LEU A 503 14.74 -4.45 25.89
C LEU A 503 15.46 -5.77 25.63
N SER A 504 16.13 -5.96 24.50
CA SER A 504 16.90 -7.19 24.24
C SER A 504 18.12 -7.38 25.17
N HIS A 505 18.59 -6.31 25.83
CA HIS A 505 19.60 -6.42 26.87
C HIS A 505 19.04 -7.11 28.13
N THR A 506 19.80 -8.08 28.66
CA THR A 506 19.62 -8.65 30.00
C THR A 506 19.40 -7.52 31.02
N PRO A 507 18.39 -7.57 31.89
CA PRO A 507 17.99 -6.42 32.73
C PRO A 507 19.13 -5.75 33.53
N ALA A 508 20.07 -6.53 34.06
CA ALA A 508 21.23 -6.00 34.79
C ALA A 508 22.19 -5.12 33.95
N LEU A 509 22.13 -5.20 32.62
CA LEU A 509 22.93 -4.39 31.69
C LEU A 509 22.22 -3.09 31.26
N ARG A 510 20.89 -2.99 31.45
CA ARG A 510 20.08 -1.84 31.00
C ARG A 510 20.54 -0.51 31.60
N ARG A 511 21.13 -0.54 32.80
CA ARG A 511 21.81 0.60 33.44
C ARG A 511 22.87 1.28 32.57
N PHE A 512 23.59 0.53 31.73
CA PHE A 512 24.70 1.04 30.91
C PHE A 512 24.23 1.65 29.59
N VAL A 513 22.97 1.39 29.21
CA VAL A 513 22.33 1.87 27.98
C VAL A 513 21.05 2.66 28.27
N HIS A 514 20.88 3.11 29.52
CA HIS A 514 19.68 3.80 30.02
C HIS A 514 19.34 5.08 29.23
N THR A 515 20.35 5.76 28.68
CA THR A 515 20.18 6.97 27.87
C THR A 515 19.50 6.75 26.51
N MET A 516 19.33 5.50 26.04
CA MET A 516 18.63 5.22 24.79
C MET A 516 17.12 5.53 24.90
N VAL A 517 16.50 5.28 26.06
CA VAL A 517 15.06 5.53 26.26
C VAL A 517 14.73 7.04 26.27
N PRO A 518 15.44 7.93 27.00
CA PRO A 518 15.21 9.37 26.90
C PRO A 518 15.57 9.97 25.54
N PHE A 519 16.48 9.35 24.78
CA PHE A 519 16.90 9.85 23.48
C PHE A 519 15.76 9.88 22.45
N THR A 520 14.82 8.94 22.51
CA THR A 520 13.66 8.90 21.60
C THR A 520 12.81 10.18 21.65
N LEU A 521 12.77 10.85 22.81
CA LEU A 521 12.01 12.09 23.01
C LEU A 521 12.76 13.37 22.62
N HIS A 522 14.06 13.31 22.34
CA HIS A 522 14.79 14.50 21.84
C HIS A 522 14.28 14.95 20.46
N TYR A 523 13.66 14.05 19.69
CA TYR A 523 13.14 14.34 18.35
C TYR A 523 11.67 13.94 18.15
N ALA A 524 10.99 13.33 19.14
CA ALA A 524 9.60 12.85 19.02
C ALA A 524 8.55 13.91 18.63
N PHE A 525 8.90 15.20 18.66
CA PHE A 525 8.03 16.32 18.27
C PHE A 525 8.54 17.08 17.03
N HIS A 526 9.54 16.53 16.31
CA HIS A 526 10.04 17.09 15.03
C HIS A 526 9.21 16.67 13.82
N GLU A 527 8.47 15.56 13.92
CA GLU A 527 7.56 15.05 12.89
C GLU A 527 6.31 14.49 13.60
N HIS A 528 5.22 14.29 12.87
CA HIS A 528 4.08 13.54 13.38
C HIS A 528 4.40 12.05 13.36
N PHE A 529 4.90 11.52 14.47
CA PHE A 529 5.34 10.12 14.52
C PHE A 529 4.21 9.12 14.77
N MET A 530 4.32 8.01 14.04
CA MET A 530 3.74 6.71 14.39
C MET A 530 4.84 5.86 15.04
N LEU A 531 4.48 5.06 16.03
CA LEU A 531 5.33 4.10 16.70
C LEU A 531 4.95 2.71 16.18
N GLU A 532 5.84 2.11 15.41
CA GLU A 532 5.62 0.86 14.70
C GLU A 532 6.37 -0.31 15.33
N LEU A 533 5.67 -1.45 15.37
CA LEU A 533 6.25 -2.77 15.59
C LEU A 533 5.73 -3.67 14.46
N SER A 534 6.28 -3.45 13.27
CA SER A 534 5.74 -3.94 12.00
C SER A 534 6.24 -5.34 11.61
N HIS A 535 5.70 -5.87 10.51
CA HIS A 535 6.04 -7.17 9.93
C HIS A 535 7.55 -7.38 9.73
N ASP A 536 8.28 -6.34 9.31
CA ASP A 536 9.72 -6.36 9.06
C ASP A 536 10.55 -6.66 10.31
N GLU A 537 10.01 -6.41 11.51
CA GLU A 537 10.73 -6.66 12.76
C GLU A 537 10.57 -8.07 13.30
N VAL A 538 9.73 -8.91 12.69
CA VAL A 538 9.46 -10.29 13.15
C VAL A 538 9.79 -11.36 12.11
N VAL A 539 10.78 -11.09 11.25
CA VAL A 539 11.22 -11.94 10.13
C VAL A 539 12.75 -12.00 10.00
N HIS A 540 13.24 -12.80 9.03
CA HIS A 540 14.63 -12.82 8.56
C HIS A 540 15.70 -13.07 9.64
N GLY A 541 15.39 -13.85 10.68
CA GLY A 541 16.31 -14.15 11.77
C GLY A 541 16.31 -13.12 12.90
N LYS A 542 15.46 -12.07 12.83
CA LYS A 542 15.30 -11.08 13.91
C LYS A 542 14.53 -11.63 15.12
N GLY A 543 13.85 -12.77 15.00
CA GLY A 543 12.94 -13.33 16.01
C GLY A 543 11.61 -12.57 16.15
N SER A 544 10.58 -13.24 16.66
CA SER A 544 9.33 -12.58 17.08
C SER A 544 9.57 -11.62 18.26
N LEU A 545 8.63 -10.70 18.53
CA LEU A 545 8.78 -9.77 19.66
C LEU A 545 8.98 -10.51 21.01
N LEU A 546 8.28 -11.61 21.26
CA LEU A 546 8.47 -12.43 22.46
C LEU A 546 9.86 -13.09 22.49
N ALA A 547 10.35 -13.56 21.33
CA ALA A 547 11.67 -14.20 21.23
C ALA A 547 12.84 -13.24 21.45
N LYS A 548 12.67 -11.93 21.16
CA LYS A 548 13.65 -10.87 21.46
C LYS A 548 13.84 -10.60 22.96
N MET A 549 12.87 -10.97 23.79
CA MET A 549 12.91 -10.65 25.22
C MET A 549 13.87 -11.59 25.98
N PRO A 550 14.67 -11.06 26.92
CA PRO A 550 15.58 -11.85 27.74
C PRO A 550 14.87 -12.47 28.94
N GLY A 551 15.48 -13.52 29.51
CA GLY A 551 15.02 -14.18 30.73
C GLY A 551 14.33 -15.53 30.51
N ASP A 552 13.71 -16.03 31.57
CA ASP A 552 12.77 -17.17 31.50
C ASP A 552 11.44 -16.76 30.84
N ASP A 553 10.56 -17.71 30.60
CA ASP A 553 9.31 -17.46 29.86
C ASP A 553 8.43 -16.40 30.55
N TRP A 554 8.32 -16.40 31.89
CA TRP A 554 7.57 -15.38 32.61
C TRP A 554 8.19 -14.00 32.41
N GLN A 555 9.52 -13.89 32.51
CA GLN A 555 10.24 -12.63 32.24
C GLN A 555 10.07 -12.17 30.79
N LYS A 556 9.95 -13.08 29.82
CA LYS A 556 9.69 -12.71 28.42
C LYS A 556 8.29 -12.12 28.22
N PHE A 557 7.27 -12.76 28.77
CA PHE A 557 5.90 -12.21 28.75
C PHE A 557 5.81 -10.87 29.49
N ALA A 558 6.46 -10.73 30.65
CA ALA A 558 6.50 -9.48 31.41
C ALA A 558 7.20 -8.35 30.64
N ASN A 559 8.38 -8.60 30.05
CA ASN A 559 9.06 -7.63 29.18
C ASN A 559 8.20 -7.22 27.96
N LEU A 560 7.40 -8.12 27.42
CA LEU A 560 6.51 -7.81 26.30
C LEU A 560 5.32 -6.93 26.72
N ARG A 561 4.73 -7.17 27.89
CA ARG A 561 3.73 -6.27 28.48
C ARG A 561 4.34 -4.89 28.79
N LEU A 562 5.56 -4.86 29.32
CA LEU A 562 6.32 -3.63 29.56
C LEU A 562 6.57 -2.84 28.27
N LEU A 563 6.95 -3.50 27.17
CA LEU A 563 7.08 -2.87 25.84
C LEU A 563 5.78 -2.19 25.43
N TYR A 564 4.66 -2.93 25.46
CA TYR A 564 3.38 -2.40 24.99
C TYR A 564 2.83 -1.28 25.89
N GLY A 565 2.93 -1.42 27.22
CA GLY A 565 2.55 -0.35 28.14
C GLY A 565 3.38 0.92 27.94
N PHE A 566 4.69 0.78 27.69
CA PHE A 566 5.56 1.92 27.40
C PHE A 566 5.27 2.54 26.02
N MET A 567 5.05 1.73 24.98
CA MET A 567 4.66 2.17 23.64
C MET A 567 3.35 2.99 23.66
N PHE A 568 2.37 2.54 24.44
CA PHE A 568 1.09 3.25 24.58
C PHE A 568 1.24 4.55 25.38
N GLY A 569 2.12 4.57 26.39
CA GLY A 569 2.50 5.78 27.12
C GLY A 569 3.31 6.78 26.30
N HIS A 570 4.20 6.34 25.41
CA HIS A 570 5.05 7.23 24.61
C HIS A 570 4.20 8.08 23.63
N PRO A 571 4.53 9.36 23.37
CA PRO A 571 3.87 10.18 22.34
C PRO A 571 3.99 9.57 20.94
N GLY A 572 2.93 9.73 20.14
CA GLY A 572 2.84 9.22 18.76
C GLY A 572 1.79 8.13 18.59
N LYS A 573 1.36 7.88 17.35
CA LYS A 573 0.31 6.89 17.01
C LYS A 573 0.84 5.45 17.11
N LYS A 574 -0.03 4.44 17.10
CA LYS A 574 0.37 3.04 17.40
C LYS A 574 0.15 2.13 16.20
N LEU A 575 1.12 1.30 15.85
CA LEU A 575 0.99 0.21 14.87
C LEU A 575 1.60 -1.08 15.41
N LEU A 576 0.84 -2.17 15.37
CA LEU A 576 1.28 -3.50 15.80
C LEU A 576 0.94 -4.55 14.73
N PHE A 577 1.93 -5.35 14.34
CA PHE A 577 1.73 -6.43 13.37
C PHE A 577 1.04 -7.66 13.97
N MET A 578 0.20 -8.30 13.15
CA MET A 578 -0.51 -9.53 13.49
C MET A 578 0.39 -10.66 14.01
N GLY A 579 -0.08 -11.35 15.05
CA GLY A 579 0.66 -12.37 15.81
C GLY A 579 1.42 -11.80 17.02
N ALA A 580 1.75 -10.52 17.04
CA ALA A 580 2.42 -9.89 18.18
C ALA A 580 1.46 -9.68 19.38
N GLU A 581 0.18 -9.43 19.11
CA GLU A 581 -0.88 -9.16 20.09
C GLU A 581 -1.21 -10.34 21.01
N PHE A 582 -0.92 -11.57 20.59
CA PHE A 582 -0.99 -12.76 21.45
C PHE A 582 0.39 -13.41 21.68
N ALA A 583 1.46 -12.67 21.41
CA ALA A 583 2.85 -13.07 21.64
C ALA A 583 3.25 -14.38 20.94
N GLN A 584 3.12 -14.43 19.61
CA GLN A 584 3.60 -15.54 18.79
C GLN A 584 5.09 -15.84 19.04
N TRP A 585 5.44 -17.12 19.12
CA TRP A 585 6.81 -17.56 19.37
C TRP A 585 7.69 -17.55 18.13
N LYS A 586 7.16 -17.99 16.98
CA LYS A 586 7.90 -18.03 15.72
C LYS A 586 7.87 -16.68 15.01
N GLU A 587 8.92 -16.43 14.23
CA GLU A 587 8.89 -15.40 13.18
C GLU A 587 7.67 -15.58 12.27
N TRP A 588 7.18 -14.46 11.74
CA TRP A 588 6.10 -14.49 10.76
C TRP A 588 6.55 -15.27 9.51
N ASN A 589 5.62 -16.06 8.97
CA ASN A 589 5.86 -16.85 7.78
C ASN A 589 4.61 -16.76 6.88
N HIS A 590 4.75 -16.02 5.79
CA HIS A 590 3.69 -15.81 4.79
C HIS A 590 3.10 -17.13 4.22
N ASP A 591 3.82 -18.24 4.21
CA ASP A 591 3.30 -19.53 3.72
C ASP A 591 2.34 -20.23 4.71
N ARG A 592 2.16 -19.71 5.93
CA ARG A 592 1.38 -20.36 7.01
C ARG A 592 0.35 -19.41 7.61
N SER A 593 -0.63 -19.97 8.34
CA SER A 593 -1.39 -19.19 9.32
C SER A 593 -0.48 -18.71 10.45
N LEU A 594 -0.89 -17.66 11.15
CA LEU A 594 -0.37 -17.38 12.49
C LEU A 594 -0.63 -18.54 13.47
N GLU A 595 0.12 -18.57 14.57
CA GLU A 595 0.08 -19.66 15.56
C GLU A 595 -1.14 -19.59 16.51
N TRP A 596 -2.36 -19.49 15.96
CA TRP A 596 -3.62 -19.35 16.70
C TRP A 596 -3.85 -20.38 17.81
N SER A 597 -3.27 -21.58 17.69
CA SER A 597 -3.32 -22.61 18.74
C SER A 597 -2.63 -22.20 20.04
N LEU A 598 -1.80 -21.15 20.05
CA LEU A 598 -1.20 -20.59 21.26
C LEU A 598 -2.26 -19.99 22.21
N LEU A 599 -3.41 -19.55 21.70
CA LEU A 599 -4.53 -19.04 22.50
C LEU A 599 -5.23 -20.12 23.35
N GLN A 600 -4.83 -21.38 23.28
CA GLN A 600 -5.24 -22.40 24.26
C GLN A 600 -4.48 -22.29 25.60
N TYR A 601 -3.43 -21.46 25.67
CA TYR A 601 -2.61 -21.25 26.87
C TYR A 601 -2.83 -19.86 27.47
N GLU A 602 -2.90 -19.81 28.80
CA GLU A 602 -3.28 -18.63 29.56
C GLU A 602 -2.35 -17.42 29.37
N GLN A 603 -1.03 -17.64 29.20
CA GLN A 603 -0.06 -16.55 29.03
C GLN A 603 -0.30 -15.78 27.72
N HIS A 604 -0.61 -16.48 26.63
CA HIS A 604 -0.88 -15.88 25.33
C HIS A 604 -2.21 -15.12 25.33
N GLN A 605 -3.24 -15.69 25.97
CA GLN A 605 -4.50 -14.98 26.23
C GLN A 605 -4.30 -13.74 27.13
N GLY A 606 -3.36 -13.79 28.08
CA GLY A 606 -3.01 -12.67 28.96
C GLY A 606 -2.46 -11.46 28.18
N ILE A 607 -1.56 -11.69 27.22
CA ILE A 607 -1.07 -10.63 26.32
C ILE A 607 -2.20 -10.11 25.43
N GLN A 608 -3.05 -11.00 24.91
CA GLN A 608 -4.19 -10.62 24.07
C GLN A 608 -5.17 -9.71 24.82
N ARG A 609 -5.55 -10.08 26.05
CA ARG A 609 -6.36 -9.23 26.95
C ARG A 609 -5.67 -7.90 27.23
N TYR A 610 -4.37 -7.92 27.49
CA TYR A 610 -3.60 -6.70 27.77
C TYR A 610 -3.59 -5.71 26.58
N ILE A 611 -3.39 -6.18 25.34
CA ILE A 611 -3.47 -5.32 24.14
C ILE A 611 -4.88 -4.78 23.93
N ARG A 612 -5.92 -5.62 24.09
CA ARG A 612 -7.32 -5.20 24.01
C ARG A 612 -7.63 -4.08 24.99
N ASP A 613 -7.25 -4.28 26.25
CA ASP A 613 -7.57 -3.34 27.32
C ASP A 613 -6.74 -2.05 27.17
N LEU A 614 -5.48 -2.13 26.70
CA LEU A 614 -4.66 -0.97 26.30
C LEU A 614 -5.32 -0.16 25.17
N ASN A 615 -5.89 -0.83 24.16
CA ASN A 615 -6.60 -0.16 23.07
C ASN A 615 -7.88 0.56 23.56
N HIS A 616 -8.63 -0.04 24.48
CA HIS A 616 -9.79 0.60 25.10
C HIS A 616 -9.39 1.77 26.01
N LEU A 617 -8.29 1.65 26.77
CA LEU A 617 -7.75 2.75 27.56
C LEU A 617 -7.29 3.90 26.65
N TYR A 618 -6.54 3.59 25.58
CA TYR A 618 -6.05 4.56 24.60
C TYR A 618 -7.17 5.33 23.90
N THR A 619 -8.26 4.65 23.54
CA THR A 619 -9.41 5.30 22.89
C THR A 619 -10.31 6.08 23.85
N SER A 620 -10.22 5.85 25.16
CA SER A 620 -11.04 6.52 26.18
C SER A 620 -10.33 7.65 26.94
N GLU A 621 -8.98 7.66 27.00
CA GLU A 621 -8.18 8.67 27.73
C GLU A 621 -7.48 9.68 26.76
N PRO A 622 -8.01 10.92 26.60
CA PRO A 622 -7.48 11.90 25.64
C PRO A 622 -6.00 12.26 25.83
N ALA A 623 -5.49 12.14 27.06
CA ALA A 623 -4.10 12.43 27.39
C ALA A 623 -3.10 11.52 26.64
N LEU A 624 -3.55 10.35 26.17
CA LEU A 624 -2.70 9.36 25.49
C LEU A 624 -2.57 9.60 23.97
N TYR A 625 -3.46 10.39 23.35
CA TYR A 625 -3.51 10.56 21.89
C TYR A 625 -3.76 11.97 21.35
N ARG A 626 -4.44 12.85 22.10
CA ARG A 626 -5.06 14.05 21.50
C ARG A 626 -4.04 15.07 21.01
N ASP A 627 -2.97 15.22 21.78
CA ASP A 627 -1.96 16.25 21.61
C ASP A 627 -0.57 15.64 21.35
N ASP A 628 -0.50 14.43 20.78
CA ASP A 628 0.75 13.69 20.51
C ASP A 628 1.85 14.51 19.81
N THR A 629 1.45 15.50 19.01
CA THR A 629 2.34 16.37 18.23
C THR A 629 2.85 17.60 18.99
N ALA A 630 2.30 17.87 20.18
CA ALA A 630 2.68 18.99 21.03
C ALA A 630 3.58 18.52 22.18
N ALA A 631 4.78 19.09 22.31
CA ALA A 631 5.74 18.71 23.34
C ALA A 631 5.20 18.83 24.78
N GLN A 632 4.17 19.66 25.00
CA GLN A 632 3.48 19.83 26.29
C GLN A 632 2.60 18.63 26.68
N CYS A 633 2.33 17.68 25.78
CA CYS A 633 1.57 16.46 26.10
C CYS A 633 2.39 15.42 26.89
N PHE A 634 3.69 15.67 27.09
CA PHE A 634 4.62 14.79 27.80
C PHE A 634 5.44 15.59 28.81
N GLU A 635 5.69 15.01 29.99
CA GLU A 635 6.64 15.54 30.96
C GLU A 635 7.34 14.41 31.70
N TRP A 636 8.68 14.38 31.70
CA TRP A 636 9.44 13.48 32.57
C TRP A 636 9.22 13.86 34.04
N ILE A 637 8.85 12.89 34.86
CA ILE A 637 9.00 13.00 36.33
C ILE A 637 10.46 12.66 36.66
N ASP A 638 10.92 11.48 36.22
CA ASP A 638 12.32 11.08 36.34
C ASP A 638 12.75 10.06 35.26
N HIS A 639 13.99 10.21 34.83
CA HIS A 639 14.69 9.36 33.87
C HIS A 639 16.20 9.25 34.21
N HIS A 640 16.56 9.52 35.47
CA HIS A 640 17.94 9.42 35.97
C HIS A 640 18.19 8.17 36.83
N ASP A 641 17.15 7.38 37.17
CA ASP A 641 17.31 6.14 37.93
C ASP A 641 17.81 4.99 37.02
N TYR A 642 19.03 5.16 36.52
CA TYR A 642 19.73 4.14 35.74
C TYR A 642 20.13 2.93 36.60
N ASP A 643 20.33 3.11 37.90
CA ASP A 643 20.74 2.05 38.82
C ASP A 643 19.64 0.99 38.97
N ASN A 644 18.36 1.39 39.07
CA ASN A 644 17.21 0.50 39.04
C ASN A 644 16.59 0.33 37.64
N SER A 645 17.00 1.13 36.65
CA SER A 645 16.37 1.21 35.32
C SER A 645 14.86 1.46 35.40
N VAL A 646 14.47 2.43 36.23
CA VAL A 646 13.09 2.90 36.38
C VAL A 646 12.93 4.23 35.65
N PHE A 647 11.81 4.39 34.95
CA PHE A 647 11.41 5.63 34.30
C PHE A 647 10.03 6.05 34.81
N SER A 648 9.80 7.35 35.00
CA SER A 648 8.48 7.88 35.35
C SER A 648 8.18 9.17 34.60
N PHE A 649 6.95 9.28 34.08
CA PHE A 649 6.54 10.42 33.25
C PHE A 649 5.03 10.66 33.32
N MET A 650 4.59 11.79 32.80
CA MET A 650 3.19 12.14 32.63
C MET A 650 2.85 12.26 31.15
N ARG A 651 1.70 11.70 30.76
CA ARG A 651 0.98 12.06 29.54
C ARG A 651 -0.16 12.99 29.88
N LYS A 652 -0.32 14.09 29.15
CA LYS A 652 -1.19 15.23 29.49
C LYS A 652 -2.03 15.67 28.30
N THR A 653 -3.28 16.03 28.54
CA THR A 653 -4.06 16.85 27.60
C THR A 653 -3.66 18.33 27.79
N VAL A 654 -3.29 19.01 26.71
CA VAL A 654 -2.74 20.36 26.78
C VAL A 654 -3.81 21.37 27.22
N GLY A 655 -3.52 22.11 28.30
CA GLY A 655 -4.44 23.08 28.90
C GLY A 655 -5.47 22.50 29.88
N HIS A 656 -5.34 21.24 30.27
CA HIS A 656 -6.27 20.57 31.19
C HIS A 656 -5.53 19.95 32.41
N ASP A 657 -5.38 20.72 33.49
CA ASP A 657 -4.56 20.37 34.66
C ASP A 657 -4.88 19.03 35.34
N TRP A 658 -6.12 18.54 35.22
CA TRP A 658 -6.58 17.27 35.80
C TRP A 658 -6.60 16.10 34.80
N GLN A 659 -6.36 16.33 33.51
CA GLN A 659 -6.37 15.29 32.48
C GLN A 659 -4.94 14.85 32.16
N PHE A 660 -4.38 14.04 33.05
CA PHE A 660 -3.10 13.39 32.84
C PHE A 660 -3.06 11.97 33.40
N VAL A 661 -2.16 11.17 32.86
CA VAL A 661 -1.83 9.81 33.33
C VAL A 661 -0.36 9.78 33.71
N VAL A 662 -0.07 9.33 34.93
CA VAL A 662 1.29 9.08 35.43
C VAL A 662 1.69 7.66 35.04
N PHE A 663 2.80 7.52 34.33
CA PHE A 663 3.43 6.25 33.98
C PHE A 663 4.62 6.00 34.90
N ILE A 664 4.75 4.78 35.40
CA ILE A 664 5.92 4.31 36.15
C ILE A 664 6.33 2.96 35.57
N CYS A 665 7.50 2.91 34.94
CA CYS A 665 7.98 1.77 34.18
C CYS A 665 9.24 1.19 34.82
N ASN A 666 9.16 -0.04 35.33
CA ASN A 666 10.29 -0.76 35.90
C ASN A 666 10.87 -1.74 34.86
N PHE A 667 12.09 -1.48 34.37
CA PHE A 667 12.75 -2.33 33.39
C PHE A 667 13.63 -3.42 34.01
N THR A 668 13.44 -3.80 35.27
CA THR A 668 14.14 -4.92 35.91
C THR A 668 13.18 -5.91 36.59
N PRO A 669 13.58 -7.19 36.78
CA PRO A 669 12.79 -8.18 37.50
C PRO A 669 12.86 -8.01 39.03
N VAL A 670 13.24 -6.83 39.52
CA VAL A 670 13.32 -6.50 40.95
C VAL A 670 12.08 -5.70 41.31
N THR A 671 11.30 -6.17 42.28
CA THR A 671 10.24 -5.39 42.92
C THR A 671 10.86 -4.32 43.81
N HIS A 672 10.36 -3.08 43.78
CA HIS A 672 10.76 -2.06 44.73
C HIS A 672 9.57 -1.66 45.61
N GLU A 673 9.66 -1.97 46.90
CA GLU A 673 8.71 -1.53 47.93
C GLU A 673 8.99 -0.09 48.34
N GLU A 674 7.95 0.63 48.79
CA GLU A 674 8.03 2.04 49.25
C GLU A 674 8.69 3.01 48.23
N TYR A 675 8.65 2.68 46.95
CA TYR A 675 9.26 3.48 45.89
C TYR A 675 8.51 4.81 45.74
N ARG A 676 9.24 5.93 45.82
CA ARG A 676 8.66 7.26 45.84
C ARG A 676 8.70 7.93 44.47
N VAL A 677 7.55 8.40 44.00
CA VAL A 677 7.38 9.08 42.71
C VAL A 677 6.83 10.49 42.93
N GLY A 678 7.43 11.48 42.28
CA GLY A 678 6.96 12.87 42.32
C GLY A 678 5.66 13.05 41.53
N VAL A 679 4.71 13.81 42.07
CA VAL A 679 3.41 14.09 41.43
C VAL A 679 3.01 15.57 41.58
N PRO A 680 2.32 16.17 40.59
CA PRO A 680 2.18 17.62 40.51
C PRO A 680 1.14 18.22 41.48
N MET A 681 0.22 17.44 42.03
CA MET A 681 -0.94 17.96 42.76
C MET A 681 -1.31 17.16 44.01
N ASP A 682 -2.02 17.84 44.93
CA ASP A 682 -2.54 17.31 46.19
C ASP A 682 -3.80 16.45 45.98
N SER A 683 -3.71 15.43 45.12
CA SER A 683 -4.81 14.52 44.81
C SER A 683 -4.63 13.14 45.47
N ASP A 684 -5.62 12.27 45.34
CA ASP A 684 -5.35 10.83 45.43
C ASP A 684 -5.12 10.31 44.00
N TYR A 685 -4.44 9.18 43.85
CA TYR A 685 -4.18 8.54 42.57
C TYR A 685 -4.76 7.12 42.61
N ARG A 686 -5.46 6.73 41.54
CA ARG A 686 -5.95 5.37 41.34
C ARG A 686 -5.16 4.68 40.23
N GLU A 687 -5.02 3.37 40.31
CA GLU A 687 -4.58 2.55 39.20
C GLU A 687 -5.61 2.59 38.06
N LEU A 688 -5.16 2.96 36.86
CA LEU A 688 -5.90 2.73 35.61
C LEU A 688 -5.56 1.35 35.04
N MET A 689 -4.28 0.98 35.12
CA MET A 689 -3.76 -0.27 34.59
C MET A 689 -2.42 -0.62 35.25
N ASN A 690 -2.25 -1.90 35.57
CA ASN A 690 -0.99 -2.49 36.02
C ASN A 690 -0.65 -3.65 35.08
N SER A 691 0.48 -3.54 34.37
CA SER A 691 0.90 -4.59 33.42
C SER A 691 1.38 -5.88 34.10
N ASP A 692 1.44 -5.93 35.43
CA ASP A 692 1.66 -7.14 36.22
C ASP A 692 0.36 -7.73 36.79
N ALA A 693 -0.84 -7.26 36.42
CA ALA A 693 -2.07 -7.90 36.88
C ALA A 693 -2.13 -9.40 36.48
N GLU A 694 -2.67 -10.25 37.37
CA GLU A 694 -2.84 -11.69 37.15
C GLU A 694 -3.61 -12.01 35.85
N GLU A 695 -4.62 -11.22 35.50
CA GLU A 695 -5.39 -11.37 34.26
C GLU A 695 -4.56 -11.19 32.98
N TYR A 696 -3.41 -10.52 33.07
CA TYR A 696 -2.42 -10.39 31.99
C TYR A 696 -1.26 -11.40 32.09
N GLY A 697 -1.30 -12.30 33.07
CA GLY A 697 -0.24 -13.27 33.37
C GLY A 697 0.92 -12.69 34.18
N GLY A 698 0.66 -11.67 35.01
CA GLY A 698 1.59 -11.18 36.04
C GLY A 698 1.29 -11.77 37.42
N GLN A 699 1.67 -11.07 38.49
CA GLN A 699 1.54 -11.50 39.89
C GLN A 699 0.70 -10.55 40.76
N SER A 700 0.07 -9.53 40.17
CA SER A 700 -0.69 -8.46 40.84
C SER A 700 0.08 -7.78 41.98
N ILE A 701 1.41 -7.67 41.87
CA ILE A 701 2.22 -7.07 42.92
C ILE A 701 1.90 -5.58 43.02
N GLY A 702 1.66 -5.10 44.25
CA GLY A 702 1.53 -3.68 44.54
C GLY A 702 0.24 -3.00 44.05
N THR A 703 -0.81 -3.74 43.69
CA THR A 703 -2.11 -3.20 43.21
C THR A 703 -2.61 -2.01 44.01
N ILE A 704 -2.94 -0.91 43.32
CA ILE A 704 -3.27 0.39 43.93
C ILE A 704 -4.74 0.76 43.71
N GLU A 705 -5.61 0.40 44.68
CA GLU A 705 -6.98 0.94 44.70
C GLU A 705 -6.96 2.48 44.83
N ARG A 706 -6.11 2.99 45.72
CA ARG A 706 -5.92 4.43 45.98
C ARG A 706 -4.59 4.69 46.70
N CYS A 707 -3.75 5.59 46.20
CA CYS A 707 -2.61 6.14 46.94
C CYS A 707 -2.72 7.67 47.07
N SER A 708 -2.54 8.20 48.28
CA SER A 708 -2.69 9.63 48.56
C SER A 708 -1.39 10.38 48.33
N ALA A 709 -1.44 11.52 47.64
CA ALA A 709 -0.29 12.42 47.53
C ALA A 709 0.09 12.97 48.91
N GLU A 710 1.37 12.87 49.25
CA GLU A 710 1.96 13.47 50.44
C GLU A 710 2.62 14.82 50.08
N PRO A 711 2.59 15.84 50.96
CA PRO A 711 3.24 17.12 50.75
C PRO A 711 4.77 17.03 50.96
N ILE A 712 5.40 16.06 50.30
CA ILE A 712 6.83 15.78 50.31
C ILE A 712 7.32 16.00 48.87
N PRO A 713 8.04 17.11 48.59
CA PRO A 713 8.59 17.36 47.26
C PRO A 713 9.59 16.28 46.84
N TRP A 714 9.45 15.77 45.63
CA TRP A 714 10.28 14.71 45.07
C TRP A 714 10.35 14.83 43.55
N GLN A 715 11.48 14.47 42.93
CA GLN A 715 11.64 14.47 41.46
C GLN A 715 11.15 15.78 40.79
N GLN A 716 11.50 16.93 41.39
CA GLN A 716 11.09 18.28 40.96
C GLN A 716 9.58 18.60 41.01
N GLN A 717 8.74 17.67 41.50
CA GLN A 717 7.31 17.86 41.72
C GLN A 717 7.02 18.31 43.16
N ALA A 718 5.88 18.98 43.37
CA ALA A 718 5.50 19.57 44.66
C ALA A 718 5.04 18.55 45.71
N TYR A 719 4.52 17.41 45.27
CA TYR A 719 4.02 16.30 46.09
C TYR A 719 4.70 15.00 45.67
N SER A 720 4.50 13.93 46.44
CA SER A 720 4.89 12.58 46.03
C SER A 720 3.97 11.51 46.57
N ILE A 721 3.95 10.36 45.90
CA ILE A 721 3.31 9.12 46.34
C ILE A 721 4.38 8.07 46.63
N SER A 722 4.11 7.20 47.60
CA SER A 722 4.94 6.02 47.90
C SER A 722 4.12 4.78 47.58
N LEU A 723 4.68 3.85 46.81
CA LEU A 723 3.99 2.66 46.30
C LEU A 723 4.98 1.53 45.99
N THR A 724 4.49 0.31 45.86
CA THR A 724 5.29 -0.83 45.41
C THR A 724 5.23 -0.91 43.89
N ILE A 725 6.38 -0.80 43.21
CA ILE A 725 6.45 -1.01 41.76
C ILE A 725 6.71 -2.49 41.44
N PRO A 726 5.86 -3.16 40.64
CA PRO A 726 6.06 -4.55 40.25
C PRO A 726 7.35 -4.75 39.42
N PRO A 727 7.82 -6.00 39.30
CA PRO A 727 8.95 -6.35 38.45
C PRO A 727 8.54 -6.38 36.96
N LEU A 728 9.39 -5.85 36.07
CA LEU A 728 9.19 -5.82 34.61
C LEU A 728 7.80 -5.31 34.19
N SER A 729 7.39 -4.16 34.71
CA SER A 729 6.01 -3.68 34.62
C SER A 729 5.86 -2.19 34.28
N VAL A 730 4.67 -1.82 33.80
CA VAL A 730 4.17 -0.45 33.72
C VAL A 730 2.95 -0.29 34.63
N LEU A 731 3.01 0.68 35.54
CA LEU A 731 1.85 1.22 36.24
C LEU A 731 1.37 2.49 35.53
N MET A 732 0.05 2.61 35.36
CA MET A 732 -0.61 3.80 34.83
C MET A 732 -1.58 4.32 35.89
N LEU A 733 -1.38 5.55 36.38
CA LEU A 733 -2.16 6.14 37.47
C LEU A 733 -2.86 7.43 37.03
N GLN A 734 -4.10 7.66 37.50
CA GLN A 734 -4.88 8.87 37.23
C GLN A 734 -5.17 9.64 38.52
N PRO A 735 -5.08 10.99 38.53
CA PRO A 735 -5.50 11.79 39.67
C PRO A 735 -7.02 11.72 39.86
N ILE A 736 -7.45 11.63 41.12
CA ILE A 736 -8.84 11.73 41.54
C ILE A 736 -8.95 12.67 42.76
N PRO A 737 -10.06 13.41 42.94
CA PRO A 737 -10.17 14.37 44.05
C PRO A 737 -10.11 13.70 45.42
N LYS A 738 -9.32 14.29 46.34
CA LYS A 738 -9.16 13.81 47.72
C LYS A 738 -10.50 13.71 48.45
N GLY A 739 -10.68 12.62 49.19
CA GLY A 739 -11.88 12.39 50.01
C GLY A 739 -13.15 12.00 49.23
N THR A 740 -13.08 11.81 47.91
CA THR A 740 -14.19 11.21 47.14
C THR A 740 -14.38 9.76 47.58
N LEU A 741 -15.32 9.53 48.51
CA LEU A 741 -15.89 8.20 48.75
C LEU A 741 -16.71 7.81 47.52
N ALA A 742 -16.58 6.56 47.07
CA ALA A 742 -17.38 6.03 45.98
C ALA A 742 -18.86 5.96 46.38
N GLN A 743 -19.64 7.00 46.04
CA GLN A 743 -21.06 6.86 45.76
C GLN A 743 -21.24 6.58 44.27
N GLU A 744 -20.71 5.45 43.81
CA GLU A 744 -21.14 4.89 42.55
C GLU A 744 -22.52 4.24 42.76
N THR A 745 -23.55 4.86 42.20
CA THR A 745 -24.86 4.21 42.09
C THR A 745 -24.74 2.97 41.21
N PRO A 746 -25.43 1.85 41.52
CA PRO A 746 -25.21 0.56 40.85
C PRO A 746 -25.42 0.53 39.31
N GLU A 747 -26.03 1.56 38.73
CA GLU A 747 -26.28 1.67 37.29
C GLU A 747 -25.00 1.92 36.46
N THR A 748 -23.93 2.47 37.06
CA THR A 748 -22.68 2.74 36.32
C THR A 748 -21.81 1.48 36.20
N LEU A 749 -21.72 0.68 37.28
CA LEU A 749 -20.99 -0.60 37.28
C LEU A 749 -21.68 -1.66 36.40
N GLN A 750 -23.02 -1.70 36.37
CA GLN A 750 -23.74 -2.69 35.55
C GLN A 750 -23.55 -2.54 34.04
N LYS A 751 -23.17 -1.36 33.52
CA LYS A 751 -22.84 -1.21 32.08
C LYS A 751 -21.46 -1.70 31.70
N THR A 752 -20.56 -1.93 32.66
CA THR A 752 -19.21 -2.47 32.43
C THR A 752 -19.11 -3.96 32.77
N THR A 753 -20.12 -4.54 33.44
CA THR A 753 -20.10 -5.95 33.89
C THR A 753 -21.20 -6.83 33.27
N LEU A 754 -22.21 -6.29 32.59
CA LEU A 754 -23.27 -7.07 31.91
C LEU A 754 -22.94 -7.41 30.44
N ILE A 755 -21.78 -8.02 30.20
CA ILE A 755 -21.55 -8.92 29.04
C ILE A 755 -20.81 -10.19 29.51
N SER A 756 -21.27 -10.78 30.62
CA SER A 756 -21.07 -12.19 30.93
C SER A 756 -22.11 -12.62 31.96
N GLN A 757 -22.49 -13.90 31.96
CA GLN A 757 -23.57 -14.47 32.79
C GLN A 757 -25.00 -14.09 32.35
N ASP A 758 -25.37 -14.57 31.17
CA ASP A 758 -26.44 -15.57 31.12
C ASP A 758 -25.92 -16.79 30.33
N ASP A 759 -26.59 -17.93 30.46
CA ASP A 759 -26.30 -19.23 29.81
C ASP A 759 -24.94 -19.90 30.11
N LYS A 760 -24.79 -20.36 31.36
CA LYS A 760 -24.02 -21.58 31.66
C LYS A 760 -24.95 -22.77 31.92
N GLU A 761 -25.33 -23.52 30.90
CA GLU A 761 -25.63 -24.95 31.09
C GLU A 761 -25.42 -25.82 29.83
N SER A 762 -24.41 -26.72 29.91
CA SER A 762 -24.11 -27.84 28.97
C SER A 762 -23.70 -27.46 27.53
N VAL A 763 -22.61 -27.95 26.91
CA VAL A 763 -22.17 -29.34 26.68
C VAL A 763 -20.69 -29.31 26.19
N MET A 764 -19.87 -30.31 26.53
CA MET A 764 -18.52 -30.47 25.95
C MET A 764 -18.58 -31.13 24.55
N PRO A 765 -17.72 -30.74 23.58
CA PRO A 765 -17.69 -31.38 22.27
C PRO A 765 -17.06 -32.77 22.33
N GLN A 766 -17.75 -33.77 21.79
CA GLN A 766 -17.16 -35.05 21.39
C GLN A 766 -17.11 -35.18 19.86
N GLU A 767 -16.29 -36.13 19.42
CA GLU A 767 -15.85 -36.34 18.03
C GLU A 767 -17.00 -36.62 17.04
N GLY A 768 -16.77 -36.26 15.77
CA GLY A 768 -17.81 -36.21 14.74
C GLY A 768 -18.24 -37.55 14.13
N LYS A 769 -19.26 -37.47 13.26
CA LYS A 769 -19.67 -38.50 12.29
C LYS A 769 -20.50 -37.89 11.15
N ILE A 770 -20.63 -38.65 10.05
CA ILE A 770 -21.07 -38.18 8.72
C ILE A 770 -22.43 -38.83 8.35
N PHE A 771 -23.15 -38.22 7.38
CA PHE A 771 -24.30 -38.74 6.58
C PHE A 771 -25.72 -38.62 7.17
N PRO A 772 -26.80 -38.64 6.33
CA PRO A 772 -27.00 -38.22 4.92
C PRO A 772 -28.27 -37.31 4.72
N PRO A 773 -28.70 -36.95 3.49
CA PRO A 773 -29.85 -36.04 3.26
C PRO A 773 -31.14 -36.69 2.69
N GLU A 774 -32.31 -36.28 3.18
CA GLU A 774 -33.66 -36.47 2.59
C GLU A 774 -34.51 -35.20 2.85
N GLN A 775 -35.00 -34.46 1.85
CA GLN A 775 -36.26 -34.63 1.10
C GLN A 775 -37.57 -34.55 1.92
N HIS A 776 -38.32 -33.43 1.82
CA HIS A 776 -39.54 -33.34 0.97
C HIS A 776 -40.40 -32.05 1.13
N VAL A 777 -40.93 -31.58 -0.01
CA VAL A 777 -42.31 -31.03 -0.24
C VAL A 777 -42.72 -29.67 0.34
N VAL A 778 -42.67 -28.66 -0.54
CA VAL A 778 -43.79 -27.82 -1.05
C VAL A 778 -45.08 -27.73 -0.20
N GLU A 779 -45.46 -26.50 0.17
CA GLU A 779 -46.84 -26.01 -0.02
C GLU A 779 -46.88 -24.48 -0.16
N ASP A 780 -47.76 -24.00 -1.04
CA ASP A 780 -48.09 -22.59 -1.33
C ASP A 780 -49.43 -22.28 -0.64
N PRO A 781 -49.69 -21.04 -0.18
CA PRO A 781 -50.77 -20.34 -0.86
C PRO A 781 -50.59 -18.82 -1.05
N SER A 782 -51.26 -18.36 -2.10
CA SER A 782 -51.27 -17.01 -2.65
C SER A 782 -52.27 -16.01 -2.04
N GLU A 783 -51.95 -14.73 -2.26
CA GLU A 783 -52.84 -13.63 -2.71
C GLU A 783 -53.55 -12.64 -1.74
N GLU A 784 -53.70 -11.42 -2.29
CA GLU A 784 -54.43 -10.19 -1.87
C GLU A 784 -53.95 -9.43 -0.59
N ALA A 785 -53.58 -8.14 -0.65
CA ALA A 785 -54.35 -7.05 -1.24
C ALA A 785 -53.50 -5.83 -1.70
N GLN A 786 -54.00 -5.11 -2.70
CA GLN A 786 -53.38 -3.92 -3.30
C GLN A 786 -53.75 -2.62 -2.54
N GLN A 787 -52.83 -1.66 -2.45
CA GLN A 787 -53.19 -0.23 -2.50
C GLN A 787 -52.16 0.58 -3.30
N ARG A 788 -52.68 1.51 -4.13
CA ARG A 788 -51.91 2.27 -5.12
C ARG A 788 -51.51 3.64 -4.59
N ILE A 789 -50.27 4.04 -4.82
CA ILE A 789 -49.91 5.45 -5.03
C ILE A 789 -49.07 5.51 -6.32
N THR A 790 -49.37 6.47 -7.18
CA THR A 790 -48.75 6.65 -8.50
C THR A 790 -48.15 8.06 -8.61
N VAL A 791 -47.38 8.32 -9.69
CA VAL A 791 -46.92 9.64 -10.20
C VAL A 791 -45.55 10.12 -9.62
N PRO A 792 -44.56 10.53 -10.44
CA PRO A 792 -44.20 10.07 -11.79
C PRO A 792 -42.67 9.93 -12.04
N GLU A 793 -42.31 9.33 -13.17
CA GLU A 793 -40.96 9.35 -13.75
C GLU A 793 -40.63 10.72 -14.40
N GLN A 794 -39.51 11.34 -14.05
CA GLN A 794 -38.69 12.22 -14.91
C GLN A 794 -37.47 12.81 -14.16
N LEU A 795 -36.26 12.36 -14.49
CA LEU A 795 -35.01 13.06 -14.14
C LEU A 795 -34.06 13.07 -15.35
N HIS A 796 -33.76 14.27 -15.84
CA HIS A 796 -32.72 14.50 -16.85
C HIS A 796 -31.33 14.55 -16.20
N PRO A 797 -30.24 14.24 -16.95
CA PRO A 797 -28.89 14.23 -16.40
C PRO A 797 -28.41 15.62 -15.98
N LEU A 798 -27.74 15.67 -14.82
CA LEU A 798 -27.16 16.89 -14.25
C LEU A 798 -26.00 17.38 -15.13
N THR A 799 -26.05 18.66 -15.51
CA THR A 799 -24.94 19.37 -16.17
C THR A 799 -24.03 20.07 -15.15
N PRO A 800 -22.72 20.24 -15.43
CA PRO A 800 -21.79 20.86 -14.48
C PRO A 800 -22.12 22.33 -14.20
N ARG A 801 -22.02 22.75 -12.94
CA ARG A 801 -22.18 24.17 -12.56
C ARG A 801 -20.97 24.99 -13.02
N VAL A 802 -21.19 25.89 -13.96
CA VAL A 802 -20.22 26.91 -14.38
C VAL A 802 -20.29 28.10 -13.40
N PHE A 803 -19.17 28.43 -12.76
CA PHE A 803 -19.04 29.69 -12.01
C PHE A 803 -19.02 30.89 -12.98
N PRO A 804 -19.76 31.99 -12.70
CA PRO A 804 -19.86 33.12 -13.62
C PRO A 804 -18.54 33.90 -13.70
N LYS A 805 -18.11 34.20 -14.94
CA LYS A 805 -17.08 35.20 -15.22
C LYS A 805 -17.68 36.59 -15.18
N GLU A 806 -17.18 37.46 -14.31
CA GLU A 806 -17.37 38.91 -14.49
C GLU A 806 -16.28 39.49 -15.41
N GLN A 807 -16.66 40.47 -16.21
CA GLN A 807 -15.75 41.28 -17.04
C GLN A 807 -15.95 42.77 -16.74
N PRO A 808 -14.95 43.63 -17.03
CA PRO A 808 -14.68 44.81 -16.23
C PRO A 808 -15.48 46.04 -16.65
N SER A 809 -15.62 47.00 -15.71
CA SER A 809 -15.96 48.38 -16.03
C SER A 809 -15.04 49.37 -15.28
N ASN A 810 -14.70 50.47 -15.96
CA ASN A 810 -13.71 51.45 -15.50
C ASN A 810 -14.28 52.40 -14.42
N GLY A 811 -13.46 52.77 -13.43
CA GLY A 811 -13.77 53.81 -12.44
C GLY A 811 -12.50 54.41 -11.84
N MET A 812 -12.26 55.70 -12.10
CA MET A 812 -11.03 56.43 -11.78
C MET A 812 -11.02 57.08 -10.37
N ILE A 813 -9.82 57.17 -9.79
CA ILE A 813 -9.25 58.35 -9.07
C ILE A 813 -9.56 58.60 -7.56
N ASP A 814 -8.45 58.62 -6.81
CA ASP A 814 -7.99 59.48 -5.69
C ASP A 814 -8.13 59.19 -4.17
N SER A 815 -7.03 59.60 -3.52
CA SER A 815 -6.83 60.19 -2.17
C SER A 815 -7.12 59.41 -0.86
N ALA A 816 -6.08 58.71 -0.40
CA ALA A 816 -5.25 59.05 0.78
C ALA A 816 -5.81 59.27 2.21
N HIS A 817 -4.94 58.92 3.17
CA HIS A 817 -4.75 59.42 4.56
C HIS A 817 -5.39 58.75 5.81
N HIS A 818 -4.46 58.46 6.74
CA HIS A 818 -4.55 58.47 8.22
C HIS A 818 -5.03 57.27 9.07
N THR A 819 -4.06 56.45 9.47
CA THR A 819 -3.47 56.30 10.84
C THR A 819 -4.35 56.29 12.11
N LEU A 820 -3.86 55.55 13.13
CA LEU A 820 -4.13 55.56 14.60
C LEU A 820 -5.12 54.46 15.08
N HIS A 821 -4.99 53.83 16.26
CA HIS A 821 -4.00 53.96 17.35
C HIS A 821 -3.86 52.63 18.14
N LEU A 822 -2.69 52.36 18.73
CA LEU A 822 -2.49 51.40 19.84
C LEU A 822 -2.24 52.16 21.15
N ALA A 823 -2.66 51.58 22.28
CA ALA A 823 -2.22 51.89 23.66
C ALA A 823 -2.77 50.83 24.67
N SER A 824 -2.13 50.49 25.80
CA SER A 824 -0.70 50.62 26.18
C SER A 824 -0.34 49.82 27.45
N ASP A 825 0.99 49.65 27.65
CA ASP A 825 1.76 49.32 28.89
C ASP A 825 1.62 47.88 29.48
N ILE A 826 2.53 47.33 30.32
CA ILE A 826 3.77 47.84 30.96
C ILE A 826 4.93 46.81 30.79
N ILE A 827 6.17 47.25 30.47
CA ILE A 827 7.43 46.51 30.74
C ILE A 827 8.51 47.49 31.24
N PRO A 828 9.35 47.15 32.24
CA PRO A 828 10.52 47.94 32.61
C PRO A 828 11.88 47.37 32.12
N LYS A 829 12.52 48.09 31.18
CA LYS A 829 13.99 48.36 31.05
C LYS A 829 14.99 47.19 30.80
N ARG A 830 16.20 47.41 30.22
CA ARG A 830 16.73 48.29 29.13
C ARG A 830 18.26 48.01 28.94
N GLN A 831 18.81 48.43 27.79
CA GLN A 831 20.25 48.57 27.40
C GLN A 831 20.87 47.33 26.69
N GLY A 832 21.58 47.45 25.55
CA GLY A 832 21.80 48.56 24.60
C GLY A 832 22.28 48.01 23.22
N ILE A 833 21.86 48.54 22.06
CA ILE A 833 22.50 49.65 21.29
C ILE A 833 23.99 49.34 20.98
N LYS A 834 24.48 49.19 19.73
CA LYS A 834 24.39 50.03 18.48
C LYS A 834 24.71 49.12 17.23
N ILE A 835 24.04 49.16 16.05
CA ILE A 835 24.09 50.17 14.94
C ILE A 835 25.45 50.15 14.20
N LEU A 836 25.61 50.15 12.86
CA LEU A 836 24.72 50.29 11.67
C LEU A 836 25.45 49.83 10.36
N ASP A 837 24.71 49.58 9.27
CA ASP A 837 24.96 49.89 7.83
C ASP A 837 26.32 49.61 7.09
N ALA A 838 26.39 49.50 5.75
CA ALA A 838 25.39 49.21 4.69
C ALA A 838 26.06 49.04 3.30
N GLN A 839 25.26 48.50 2.35
CA GLN A 839 25.22 48.81 0.90
C GLN A 839 26.41 48.53 -0.04
N HIS A 840 26.09 47.79 -1.13
CA HIS A 840 26.37 48.05 -2.57
C HIS A 840 27.82 48.39 -3.03
N GLN A 841 28.32 47.97 -4.21
CA GLN A 841 27.66 47.93 -5.52
C GLN A 841 28.42 47.02 -6.53
N LYS A 842 27.82 46.76 -7.70
CA LYS A 842 28.35 45.94 -8.81
C LYS A 842 29.53 46.61 -9.54
N GLN A 843 30.42 45.81 -10.16
CA GLN A 843 30.69 45.90 -11.62
C GLN A 843 31.45 44.68 -12.18
N GLU A 844 31.26 44.44 -13.49
CA GLU A 844 31.84 43.36 -14.28
C GLU A 844 33.20 43.76 -14.90
N PHE A 845 34.05 42.80 -15.23
CA PHE A 845 34.57 42.54 -16.59
C PHE A 845 35.58 41.37 -16.58
N GLY A 846 35.63 40.61 -17.69
CA GLY A 846 36.46 39.39 -17.80
C GLY A 846 37.90 39.62 -18.32
N PRO A 847 38.39 38.74 -19.20
CA PRO A 847 39.18 37.59 -18.76
C PRO A 847 40.61 37.57 -19.31
N ASN A 848 41.54 36.84 -18.67
CA ASN A 848 42.70 36.32 -19.42
C ASN A 848 43.41 35.10 -18.79
N ARG A 849 44.12 34.37 -19.66
CA ARG A 849 44.83 33.10 -19.38
C ARG A 849 46.25 33.34 -18.84
N GLY A 850 46.77 32.43 -18.02
CA GLY A 850 48.22 32.33 -17.76
C GLY A 850 48.65 31.47 -16.57
N GLN A 851 49.06 30.23 -16.82
CA GLN A 851 50.07 29.51 -16.01
C GLN A 851 51.49 29.96 -16.46
N PRO A 852 52.63 29.69 -15.76
CA PRO A 852 52.85 28.63 -14.75
C PRO A 852 53.80 28.93 -13.54
N HIS A 853 53.95 27.89 -12.69
CA HIS A 853 55.08 27.54 -11.79
C HIS A 853 55.34 28.22 -10.42
N MET A 854 55.07 27.43 -9.36
CA MET A 854 55.87 27.15 -8.13
C MET A 854 56.46 28.28 -7.27
N THR A 855 56.07 28.35 -5.98
CA THR A 855 56.91 27.82 -4.86
C THR A 855 56.22 27.80 -3.47
N LYS A 856 56.56 26.78 -2.67
CA LYS A 856 56.63 26.68 -1.19
C LYS A 856 55.46 27.16 -0.28
N ALA A 857 54.72 26.14 0.21
CA ALA A 857 54.36 25.85 1.62
C ALA A 857 54.23 26.96 2.69
N ALA A 858 53.05 27.04 3.33
CA ALA A 858 52.88 26.72 4.76
C ALA A 858 51.40 26.64 5.22
N HIS A 859 51.15 25.74 6.18
CA HIS A 859 50.01 25.65 7.13
C HIS A 859 48.62 25.13 6.68
N GLN A 860 47.96 24.51 7.67
CA GLN A 860 46.87 23.53 7.58
C GLN A 860 45.49 24.16 7.81
N PRO A 861 44.42 23.47 7.37
CA PRO A 861 43.18 23.35 8.13
C PRO A 861 42.95 21.91 8.64
N ILE A 862 42.09 21.80 9.65
CA ILE A 862 41.81 20.60 10.44
C ILE A 862 40.85 19.65 9.69
N ALA A 863 41.07 18.34 9.80
CA ALA A 863 40.19 17.30 9.26
C ALA A 863 39.30 16.68 10.36
N PRO A 864 38.07 16.24 10.04
CA PRO A 864 37.15 15.62 10.99
C PRO A 864 37.56 14.18 11.36
N LEU A 865 37.20 13.76 12.57
CA LEU A 865 37.51 12.46 13.15
C LEU A 865 36.63 11.34 12.59
N THR A 866 37.24 10.30 12.04
CA THR A 866 36.63 8.98 11.86
C THR A 866 36.99 8.09 13.05
N VAL A 867 35.99 7.39 13.61
CA VAL A 867 36.19 6.42 14.69
C VAL A 867 36.46 5.04 14.08
N SER A 868 37.67 4.52 14.27
CA SER A 868 38.01 3.13 13.91
C SER A 868 37.82 2.20 15.11
N SER A 869 37.38 0.97 14.82
CA SER A 869 37.37 -0.18 15.74
C SER A 869 38.65 -0.31 16.56
N MET A 870 38.51 -0.53 17.87
CA MET A 870 39.62 -0.94 18.75
C MET A 870 39.57 -2.44 19.01
N ASP A 871 40.64 -3.13 18.63
CA ASP A 871 40.88 -4.53 19.01
C ASP A 871 41.26 -4.66 20.49
N ILE A 872 40.81 -5.76 21.10
CA ILE A 872 41.10 -6.11 22.50
C ILE A 872 42.45 -6.84 22.59
N PRO A 873 43.39 -6.43 23.47
CA PRO A 873 44.62 -7.17 23.69
C PRO A 873 44.39 -8.38 24.60
N ALA A 874 44.69 -9.58 24.11
CA ALA A 874 44.76 -10.79 24.92
C ALA A 874 46.19 -11.04 25.43
N SER A 875 46.35 -11.33 26.72
CA SER A 875 47.64 -11.69 27.32
C SER A 875 47.57 -12.99 28.11
N GLU A 876 48.48 -13.91 27.78
CA GLU A 876 48.97 -15.03 28.59
C GLU A 876 47.98 -16.12 29.06
N LEU A 877 48.07 -17.28 28.41
CA LEU A 877 48.19 -18.58 29.08
C LEU A 877 49.04 -19.54 28.22
N GLN A 878 49.67 -20.52 28.87
CA GLN A 878 50.90 -21.18 28.41
C GLN A 878 50.70 -22.57 27.73
N LEU A 879 51.69 -22.96 26.90
CA LEU A 879 52.08 -24.35 26.53
C LEU A 879 51.08 -25.13 25.62
N THR A 880 51.46 -25.99 24.65
CA THR A 880 52.75 -26.60 24.24
C THR A 880 52.80 -26.91 22.73
N GLN A 881 54.00 -26.78 22.14
CA GLN A 881 54.64 -27.62 21.08
C GLN A 881 53.83 -28.37 19.99
N GLY A 882 54.27 -28.28 18.73
CA GLY A 882 54.00 -29.32 17.71
C GLY A 882 54.16 -28.93 16.22
N GLU A 883 55.41 -28.80 15.73
CA GLU A 883 55.91 -29.10 14.36
C GLU A 883 55.12 -28.62 13.11
N GLU A 884 55.66 -27.69 12.30
CA GLU A 884 56.38 -27.94 11.02
C GLU A 884 55.51 -28.46 9.83
N ARG A 885 55.58 -28.00 8.56
CA ARG A 885 56.56 -27.17 7.82
C ARG A 885 56.02 -26.68 6.43
N SER A 886 56.51 -25.53 5.95
CA SER A 886 56.78 -25.10 4.51
C SER A 886 55.73 -25.34 3.38
N ILE A 887 55.17 -24.36 2.64
CA ILE A 887 55.75 -23.31 1.72
C ILE A 887 56.67 -23.93 0.61
N PRO A 888 56.67 -23.57 -0.71
CA PRO A 888 56.25 -22.32 -1.38
C PRO A 888 55.43 -22.37 -2.72
N SER A 889 55.11 -21.15 -3.18
CA SER A 889 54.80 -20.59 -4.53
C SER A 889 55.57 -21.15 -5.76
N GLU A 890 55.21 -20.94 -7.05
CA GLU A 890 54.86 -19.67 -7.75
C GLU A 890 54.04 -19.80 -9.08
N LYS A 891 53.24 -18.74 -9.34
CA LYS A 891 52.99 -17.98 -10.61
C LYS A 891 52.51 -18.61 -11.95
N ALA A 892 51.45 -17.96 -12.44
CA ALA A 892 51.20 -17.43 -13.81
C ALA A 892 50.39 -18.25 -14.85
N GLY A 893 49.34 -17.62 -15.42
CA GLY A 893 48.82 -17.99 -16.74
C GLY A 893 47.33 -17.73 -17.05
N GLN A 894 47.02 -16.60 -17.71
CA GLN A 894 45.99 -16.42 -18.77
C GLN A 894 44.48 -16.73 -18.56
N ARG A 895 43.68 -15.64 -18.53
CA ARG A 895 42.46 -15.33 -19.32
C ARG A 895 41.43 -16.42 -19.71
N SER A 896 40.19 -16.23 -19.19
CA SER A 896 38.87 -16.46 -19.85
C SER A 896 38.39 -17.92 -20.05
N PRO A 897 37.07 -18.20 -20.25
CA PRO A 897 35.84 -17.43 -19.94
C PRO A 897 34.77 -18.23 -19.14
N VAL A 898 33.64 -17.57 -18.83
CA VAL A 898 32.31 -18.19 -18.52
C VAL A 898 31.86 -19.01 -19.76
N ILE A 899 31.14 -20.15 -19.75
CA ILE A 899 29.82 -20.63 -19.23
C ILE A 899 29.78 -22.18 -19.50
N PRO A 900 28.68 -22.98 -19.37
CA PRO A 900 27.50 -23.03 -18.47
C PRO A 900 27.22 -24.46 -17.89
N LEU A 901 25.99 -24.70 -17.39
CA LEU A 901 25.23 -25.97 -17.30
C LEU A 901 25.55 -27.04 -16.22
N GLY A 902 24.49 -27.47 -15.52
CA GLY A 902 24.03 -28.87 -15.73
C GLY A 902 23.95 -29.84 -14.53
N ALA A 903 22.78 -29.87 -13.89
CA ALA A 903 22.00 -31.07 -13.55
C ALA A 903 22.61 -32.31 -12.79
N ARG A 904 21.92 -32.61 -11.67
CA ARG A 904 21.55 -33.96 -11.13
C ARG A 904 22.57 -34.80 -10.32
N SER A 905 21.96 -35.73 -9.58
CA SER A 905 22.51 -36.90 -8.84
C SER A 905 22.99 -36.60 -7.40
N ALA A 906 22.92 -37.53 -6.41
CA ALA A 906 22.19 -38.79 -6.29
C ALA A 906 22.42 -39.49 -4.92
N TYR A 907 21.40 -40.21 -4.40
CA TYR A 907 21.52 -41.48 -3.61
C TYR A 907 22.26 -41.44 -2.23
N PRO A 908 22.16 -42.43 -1.30
CA PRO A 908 22.34 -43.89 -1.51
C PRO A 908 21.36 -44.86 -0.80
N GLN A 909 21.52 -46.15 -1.14
CA GLN A 909 20.82 -47.31 -0.58
C GLN A 909 21.50 -47.87 0.68
N GLY A 910 20.71 -48.56 1.52
CA GLY A 910 21.14 -49.49 2.58
C GLY A 910 20.24 -50.75 2.57
N SER A 911 20.69 -51.88 3.14
CA SER A 911 20.29 -53.23 2.67
C SER A 911 19.55 -54.15 3.66
N LYS A 912 18.65 -54.96 3.10
CA LYS A 912 18.22 -56.35 3.47
C LYS A 912 17.88 -56.74 4.92
N ALA A 913 16.68 -57.30 5.09
CA ALA A 913 16.47 -58.60 5.78
C ALA A 913 15.16 -59.27 5.29
N ASP A 914 15.14 -60.61 5.21
CA ASP A 914 14.01 -61.43 4.73
C ASP A 914 12.93 -61.71 5.81
N ILE A 915 11.71 -62.08 5.40
CA ILE A 915 11.15 -63.46 5.55
C ILE A 915 9.70 -63.58 5.02
N SER A 916 9.53 -64.55 4.12
CA SER A 916 8.32 -65.22 3.57
C SER A 916 6.97 -65.12 4.34
N LYS A 917 5.79 -65.12 3.68
CA LYS A 917 5.23 -66.30 2.97
C LYS A 917 4.06 -66.04 2.00
N ASN A 918 4.17 -66.71 0.85
CA ASN A 918 3.18 -67.51 0.10
C ASN A 918 1.85 -66.95 -0.46
N HIS A 919 1.67 -67.29 -1.75
CA HIS A 919 0.44 -67.69 -2.47
C HIS A 919 -0.62 -66.60 -2.75
N GLU A 920 -1.31 -66.58 -3.91
CA GLU A 920 -1.10 -67.31 -5.18
C GLU A 920 -1.83 -66.61 -6.35
N GLN A 921 -1.35 -66.86 -7.56
CA GLN A 921 -2.14 -67.04 -8.80
C GLN A 921 -3.07 -65.93 -9.38
N VAL A 922 -2.79 -65.64 -10.68
CA VAL A 922 -3.74 -65.81 -11.83
C VAL A 922 -4.52 -64.60 -12.41
N ILE A 923 -4.02 -64.17 -13.59
CA ILE A 923 -4.73 -63.99 -14.89
C ILE A 923 -5.61 -62.73 -15.17
N HIS A 924 -5.03 -61.88 -16.02
CA HIS A 924 -5.56 -61.20 -17.24
C HIS A 924 -6.65 -60.11 -17.28
N LYS A 925 -6.41 -59.24 -18.28
CA LYS A 925 -7.33 -58.42 -19.13
C LYS A 925 -7.84 -57.13 -18.47
N LYS A 926 -7.61 -55.96 -19.11
CA LYS A 926 -8.32 -55.38 -20.28
C LYS A 926 -9.82 -55.18 -19.95
N SER A 927 -10.43 -54.01 -20.14
CA SER A 927 -10.00 -52.82 -20.92
C SER A 927 -10.93 -51.62 -20.68
N SER A 928 -10.47 -50.42 -21.02
CA SER A 928 -11.25 -49.28 -21.57
C SER A 928 -12.64 -48.96 -21.00
N GLY A 929 -12.72 -47.82 -20.32
CA GLY A 929 -13.89 -46.96 -20.20
C GLY A 929 -13.42 -45.52 -20.29
#